data_AF-A0A7Z9H3C8-F1
#
_entry.id   AF-A0A7Z9H3C8-F1
#
_cell.length_a   1.000
_cell.length_b   1.000
_cell.length_c   1.000
_cell.angle_alpha   90.00
_cell.angle_beta   90.00
_cell.angle_gamma   90.00
#
_symmetry.space_group_name_H-M   'P 1'
#
loop_
_entity.id
_entity.type
_entity.pdbx_description
1 polymer ?
#
loop_
_entity_poly.entity_id
_entity_poly.type
_entity_poly.pdbx_seq_one_letter_code
_entity_poly.pdbx_strand_id
1 'polypeptide(L)'
;MKPASSSSAANAVKFLLLLPLLGYLTFVVTDDGQHASTIGAADKSAPPPPLFELSSSDPLIAEGLPEGAAAYYQQLLYPKGQQPTDPPQVEGETAEESTQEATEESTQEATEESTQEASEETERREALRQRRGGEGGERRGRGGGRFRRGRGGEGEGEAGVQEAAEGETSSEGGPGGRAERRGRWPGNQEGTGPDEESSEERSESRREPRPREGIAVEHPLIRERCVACHAIDDDGKMSRISYMRKTPEGWEISLKRMIRLYSVALEPEEAKEVVRYLSDEHGLSRSEARVAMYESERRVHWSEQDSDSDLRETCADCHTLGRVFSEWRDGQEWKYLKATHLALYPLVGSQSFRGRSRGRGGSEGGGGFGGGSSFGGGGGGFSRDGGGGGGEPSSSTSDGEGSPRSQQRGEDRADRVLSALAKTQPLFTDEWRTWRLERREVPLDGEWLLKGHEIGRGDIRGTLELTRVAENEYQSKWTWHRANGRTVVRSGTGIFYAGHSWRGRSSSTAPGEFESLREVLLLDESWIHMTGRLFTGEYNELGIDVELLRIGDSPGILGAFGGEIAVPSEGNEVEILGCGFKDGLDASDFHLGQGLTVTAARRHDDTRVTLTVNAAADAKLGTRAIDYGIHHGPRAITLYDTIDSIQIRPNPGLARNGGKMRDKQMERFEAVAMSRGPDGIPYNDDDVELMTVPVSWHLEEFAIRPNDDDLQFVGSLDEQSGVFTPAIDGPNPERRWNANNIGDVYVVATCTLTVPERREKKEKKKEKDSDGTDDEDAGDEDGQDAGDEDEQEPEVDEGPPVLVQKEFRARGHLLVMVPIYVRWDLYEWNQR
;
A
#
# COMPACT_ATOMS: atom_id res chain seq x y z
N MET A 1 33.64 9.74 -46.50
CA MET A 1 34.54 10.76 -47.08
C MET A 1 33.93 12.14 -46.86
N LYS A 2 34.75 13.20 -46.69
CA LYS A 2 34.35 14.63 -46.83
C LYS A 2 34.25 14.99 -48.34
N PRO A 3 33.76 16.18 -48.78
CA PRO A 3 33.48 17.44 -48.05
C PRO A 3 31.99 17.91 -48.25
N ALA A 4 31.53 19.17 -48.06
CA ALA A 4 32.11 20.47 -47.71
C ALA A 4 31.03 21.34 -47.00
N SER A 5 31.32 22.18 -45.99
CA SER A 5 31.51 23.66 -46.09
C SER A 5 30.42 24.45 -46.85
N SER A 6 29.88 25.59 -46.38
CA SER A 6 30.15 26.36 -45.15
C SER A 6 29.28 27.63 -45.05
N SER A 7 28.92 28.04 -43.81
CA SER A 7 28.72 29.45 -43.39
C SER A 7 27.56 30.24 -44.05
N SER A 8 27.13 31.41 -43.57
CA SER A 8 27.60 32.26 -42.44
C SER A 8 26.47 33.15 -41.90
N ALA A 9 26.76 33.87 -40.80
CA ALA A 9 26.15 35.13 -40.33
C ALA A 9 24.60 35.27 -40.42
N ALA A 10 23.83 35.25 -39.33
CA ALA A 10 23.89 36.15 -38.17
C ALA A 10 23.77 37.65 -38.52
N ASN A 11 22.67 38.27 -38.09
CA ASN A 11 22.68 39.60 -37.49
C ASN A 11 21.44 39.78 -36.61
N ALA A 12 21.60 40.46 -35.48
CA ALA A 12 20.53 40.65 -34.48
C ALA A 12 20.27 42.15 -34.24
N VAL A 13 19.00 42.52 -34.11
CA VAL A 13 18.57 43.83 -33.61
C VAL A 13 17.40 43.61 -32.65
N LYS A 14 17.49 44.17 -31.43
CA LYS A 14 16.39 44.21 -30.45
C LYS A 14 15.49 45.42 -30.73
N PHE A 15 14.19 45.31 -30.42
CA PHE A 15 13.36 46.25 -29.63
C PHE A 15 11.88 45.77 -29.79
N LEU A 16 11.21 45.18 -28.79
CA LEU A 16 10.63 45.72 -27.53
C LEU A 16 9.13 46.09 -27.69
N LEU A 17 8.27 45.39 -26.93
CA LEU A 17 6.91 45.77 -26.47
C LEU A 17 5.86 46.30 -27.50
N LEU A 18 4.83 45.49 -27.79
CA LEU A 18 3.46 45.66 -27.25
C LEU A 18 2.47 44.58 -27.78
N LEU A 19 1.50 44.19 -26.95
CA LEU A 19 0.30 43.42 -27.35
C LEU A 19 -0.79 44.38 -27.89
N PRO A 20 -1.68 43.89 -28.75
CA PRO A 20 -3.03 43.58 -28.24
C PRO A 20 -3.63 42.28 -28.78
N LEU A 21 -4.78 41.87 -28.21
CA LEU A 21 -5.58 40.73 -28.66
C LEU A 21 -6.30 41.04 -29.99
N LEU A 22 -6.37 40.07 -30.90
CA LEU A 22 -7.60 39.29 -31.14
C LEU A 22 -7.27 37.99 -31.89
N GLY A 23 -8.14 36.98 -31.78
CA GLY A 23 -7.89 35.64 -32.31
C GLY A 23 -8.24 35.45 -33.79
N TYR A 24 -7.83 34.31 -34.35
CA TYR A 24 -8.28 33.82 -35.66
C TYR A 24 -8.63 32.33 -35.60
N LEU A 25 -9.69 31.94 -36.31
CA LEU A 25 -10.08 30.55 -36.49
C LEU A 25 -9.06 29.80 -37.35
N THR A 26 -8.73 28.57 -36.97
CA THR A 26 -8.17 27.59 -37.90
C THR A 26 -9.31 26.91 -38.66
N PHE A 27 -9.24 26.88 -39.98
CA PHE A 27 -10.21 26.17 -40.80
C PHE A 27 -10.03 24.65 -40.69
N VAL A 28 -11.14 23.92 -40.54
CA VAL A 28 -11.22 22.49 -40.90
C VAL A 28 -11.73 22.42 -42.33
N VAL A 29 -11.03 21.69 -43.20
CA VAL A 29 -11.52 21.35 -44.53
C VAL A 29 -12.38 20.10 -44.43
N THR A 30 -13.64 20.21 -44.85
CA THR A 30 -14.60 19.11 -44.96
C THR A 30 -14.49 18.42 -46.32
N ASP A 31 -14.78 17.13 -46.36
CA ASP A 31 -15.36 16.48 -47.56
C ASP A 31 -16.47 15.50 -47.11
N ASP A 32 -17.38 15.17 -48.02
CA ASP A 32 -18.75 14.70 -47.76
C ASP A 32 -18.90 13.28 -47.13
N GLY A 33 -20.01 12.93 -46.47
CA GLY A 33 -21.21 13.72 -46.15
C GLY A 33 -22.47 12.86 -45.86
N GLN A 34 -23.56 13.52 -45.40
CA GLN A 34 -24.92 12.98 -45.12
C GLN A 34 -25.02 12.00 -43.90
N HIS A 35 -26.00 12.08 -42.99
CA HIS A 35 -27.22 12.90 -42.89
C HIS A 35 -27.19 13.85 -41.67
N ALA A 36 -27.99 14.92 -41.71
CA ALA A 36 -28.21 15.84 -40.59
C ALA A 36 -29.68 15.83 -40.11
N SER A 37 -29.87 15.90 -38.80
CA SER A 37 -31.15 16.11 -38.12
C SER A 37 -31.00 17.27 -37.14
N THR A 38 -31.68 18.39 -37.40
CA THR A 38 -31.50 19.64 -36.64
C THR A 38 -32.27 19.61 -35.32
N ILE A 39 -31.61 20.00 -34.22
CA ILE A 39 -32.26 20.40 -32.96
C ILE A 39 -31.87 21.87 -32.70
N GLY A 40 -32.85 22.69 -32.34
CA GLY A 40 -32.68 24.14 -32.16
C GLY A 40 -31.98 24.51 -30.84
N ALA A 41 -31.40 25.72 -30.81
CA ALA A 41 -30.84 26.27 -29.58
C ALA A 41 -31.94 26.62 -28.57
N ALA A 42 -31.71 26.32 -27.28
CA ALA A 42 -32.60 26.67 -26.19
C ALA A 42 -32.45 28.15 -25.77
N ASP A 43 -33.57 28.76 -25.37
CA ASP A 43 -33.65 30.15 -24.92
C ASP A 43 -33.03 30.34 -23.52
N LYS A 44 -32.47 31.52 -23.23
CA LYS A 44 -31.83 31.88 -21.96
C LYS A 44 -32.61 32.98 -21.23
N SER A 45 -33.91 32.76 -20.99
CA SER A 45 -34.81 33.78 -20.43
C SER A 45 -35.83 33.29 -19.38
N ALA A 46 -35.72 32.05 -18.89
CA ALA A 46 -36.58 31.51 -17.84
C ALA A 46 -36.00 31.72 -16.41
N PRO A 47 -36.79 32.19 -15.42
CA PRO A 47 -36.39 32.21 -14.02
C PRO A 47 -36.49 30.82 -13.36
N PRO A 48 -35.77 30.55 -12.25
CA PRO A 48 -35.85 29.28 -11.55
C PRO A 48 -37.19 29.08 -10.80
N PRO A 49 -37.62 27.84 -10.56
CA PRO A 49 -38.77 27.54 -9.71
C PRO A 49 -38.50 27.91 -8.23
N PRO A 50 -39.55 28.13 -7.41
CA PRO A 50 -39.39 28.49 -6.01
C PRO A 50 -38.81 27.33 -5.18
N LEU A 51 -38.05 27.69 -4.13
CA LEU A 51 -37.57 26.75 -3.12
C LEU A 51 -38.75 26.27 -2.25
N PHE A 52 -38.75 24.98 -1.90
CA PHE A 52 -39.60 24.46 -0.83
C PHE A 52 -39.00 24.87 0.53
N GLU A 53 -39.80 25.53 1.38
CA GLU A 53 -39.46 25.72 2.79
C GLU A 53 -39.68 24.40 3.55
N LEU A 54 -38.63 23.91 4.21
CA LEU A 54 -38.74 22.78 5.14
C LEU A 54 -39.01 23.31 6.55
N SER A 55 -40.20 23.03 7.09
CA SER A 55 -40.56 23.38 8.46
C SER A 55 -39.63 22.70 9.46
N SER A 56 -39.07 23.47 10.41
CA SER A 56 -38.06 23.00 11.37
C SER A 56 -38.66 22.24 12.56
N SER A 57 -39.60 21.32 12.31
CA SER A 57 -40.45 20.70 13.34
C SER A 57 -40.57 19.18 13.29
N ASP A 58 -40.22 18.52 12.17
CA ASP A 58 -40.35 17.07 12.04
C ASP A 58 -39.01 16.34 12.27
N PRO A 59 -38.94 15.36 13.20
CA PRO A 59 -37.74 14.56 13.40
C PRO A 59 -37.59 13.54 12.26
N LEU A 60 -36.49 13.61 11.51
CA LEU A 60 -36.13 12.65 10.47
C LEU A 60 -35.74 11.28 11.06
N ILE A 61 -36.74 10.51 11.49
CA ILE A 61 -36.60 9.08 11.76
C ILE A 61 -36.44 8.38 10.41
N ALA A 62 -35.26 7.78 10.20
CA ALA A 62 -34.95 7.04 8.97
C ALA A 62 -35.68 5.68 8.94
N GLU A 63 -36.95 5.66 8.54
CA GLU A 63 -37.67 4.44 8.21
C GLU A 63 -36.94 3.72 7.05
N GLY A 64 -36.44 2.51 7.31
CA GLY A 64 -35.70 1.71 6.32
C GLY A 64 -34.50 0.93 6.87
N LEU A 65 -33.97 1.27 8.06
CA LEU A 65 -33.01 0.41 8.75
C LEU A 65 -33.71 -0.82 9.34
N PRO A 66 -33.23 -2.06 9.08
CA PRO A 66 -33.69 -3.24 9.82
C PRO A 66 -33.43 -3.04 11.32
N GLU A 67 -34.38 -3.43 12.18
CA GLU A 67 -34.33 -3.16 13.64
C GLU A 67 -33.00 -3.59 14.27
N GLY A 68 -32.47 -4.75 13.88
CA GLY A 68 -31.18 -5.26 14.36
C GLY A 68 -29.96 -4.41 13.97
N ALA A 69 -30.03 -3.66 12.88
CA ALA A 69 -29.00 -2.69 12.50
C ALA A 69 -29.17 -1.38 13.31
N ALA A 70 -30.39 -0.86 13.44
CA ALA A 70 -30.67 0.34 14.25
C ALA A 70 -30.25 0.14 15.72
N ALA A 71 -30.62 -0.99 16.33
CA ALA A 71 -30.23 -1.35 17.69
C ALA A 71 -28.71 -1.53 17.85
N TYR A 72 -28.02 -2.07 16.83
CA TYR A 72 -26.57 -2.20 16.81
C TYR A 72 -25.86 -0.84 16.75
N TYR A 73 -26.33 0.09 15.90
CA TYR A 73 -25.80 1.45 15.85
C TYR A 73 -26.07 2.23 17.15
N GLN A 74 -27.26 2.08 17.76
CA GLN A 74 -27.52 2.68 19.07
C GLN A 74 -26.56 2.16 20.15
N GLN A 75 -26.24 0.86 20.18
CA GLN A 75 -25.27 0.31 21.13
C GLN A 75 -23.82 0.75 20.87
N LEU A 76 -23.44 1.04 19.61
CA LEU A 76 -22.14 1.61 19.27
C LEU A 76 -22.01 3.11 19.59
N LEU A 77 -23.11 3.87 19.47
CA LEU A 77 -23.15 5.30 19.74
C LEU A 77 -23.32 5.61 21.24
N TYR A 78 -24.08 4.77 21.96
CA TYR A 78 -24.44 4.98 23.37
C TYR A 78 -24.13 3.73 24.21
N PRO A 79 -22.90 3.59 24.72
CA PRO A 79 -22.58 2.62 25.76
C PRO A 79 -23.48 2.84 26.99
N LYS A 80 -23.88 1.75 27.67
CA LYS A 80 -24.82 1.79 28.81
C LYS A 80 -24.34 2.75 29.90
N GLY A 81 -25.05 3.87 30.04
CA GLY A 81 -24.76 4.91 31.04
C GLY A 81 -25.07 6.33 30.55
N GLN A 82 -25.11 6.54 29.23
CA GLN A 82 -25.43 7.84 28.62
C GLN A 82 -26.62 7.72 27.67
N GLN A 83 -27.80 8.14 28.14
CA GLN A 83 -28.91 8.55 27.26
C GLN A 83 -29.00 10.08 27.28
N PRO A 84 -29.44 10.73 26.18
CA PRO A 84 -29.83 12.13 26.23
C PRO A 84 -31.00 12.32 27.21
N THR A 85 -30.97 13.38 28.01
CA THR A 85 -32.15 13.87 28.74
C THR A 85 -32.98 14.75 27.83
N ASP A 86 -34.30 14.58 27.83
CA ASP A 86 -35.21 15.41 27.03
C ASP A 86 -35.07 16.90 27.38
N PRO A 87 -35.15 17.82 26.39
CA PRO A 87 -35.13 19.25 26.65
C PRO A 87 -36.41 19.68 27.38
N PRO A 88 -36.35 20.68 28.28
CA PRO A 88 -37.51 21.14 29.03
C PRO A 88 -38.53 21.80 28.08
N GLN A 89 -39.79 21.37 28.17
CA GLN A 89 -40.88 22.03 27.44
C GLN A 89 -41.11 23.44 27.99
N VAL A 90 -41.14 24.43 27.09
CA VAL A 90 -41.53 25.81 27.39
C VAL A 90 -42.95 26.00 26.89
N GLU A 91 -43.89 26.26 27.81
CA GLU A 91 -45.25 26.65 27.44
C GLU A 91 -45.22 28.08 26.86
N GLY A 92 -45.59 28.23 25.58
CA GLY A 92 -45.68 29.51 24.88
C GLY A 92 -47.13 29.98 24.77
N GLU A 93 -47.41 31.20 25.20
CA GLU A 93 -48.77 31.74 25.29
C GLU A 93 -49.38 32.08 23.91
N THR A 94 -50.71 32.06 23.83
CA THR A 94 -51.49 32.37 22.63
C THR A 94 -51.48 33.86 22.29
N ALA A 95 -51.33 34.19 21.01
CA ALA A 95 -51.65 35.52 20.47
C ALA A 95 -52.44 35.38 19.15
N GLU A 96 -53.63 35.97 19.11
CA GLU A 96 -54.43 36.16 17.90
C GLU A 96 -54.09 37.52 17.27
N GLU A 97 -53.92 37.62 15.95
CA GLU A 97 -54.83 38.47 15.15
C GLU A 97 -54.71 38.26 13.62
N SER A 98 -55.82 38.61 12.98
CA SER A 98 -56.21 38.52 11.56
C SER A 98 -55.26 39.05 10.48
N THR A 99 -55.37 38.46 9.28
CA THR A 99 -55.91 39.21 8.11
C THR A 99 -56.57 38.26 7.09
N GLN A 100 -57.34 38.79 6.13
CA GLN A 100 -58.22 38.02 5.22
C GLN A 100 -57.93 38.35 3.72
N GLU A 101 -58.72 37.72 2.84
CA GLU A 101 -58.74 37.80 1.36
C GLU A 101 -57.71 36.89 0.66
N ALA A 102 -58.03 35.79 -0.06
CA ALA A 102 -59.20 35.28 -0.80
C ALA A 102 -59.18 35.52 -2.33
N THR A 103 -58.85 34.46 -3.08
CA THR A 103 -59.25 34.20 -4.47
C THR A 103 -59.48 32.70 -4.64
N GLU A 104 -60.51 32.31 -5.41
CA GLU A 104 -60.93 30.92 -5.64
C GLU A 104 -60.39 30.35 -6.98
N GLU A 105 -60.85 29.14 -7.34
CA GLU A 105 -60.63 28.43 -8.62
C GLU A 105 -59.22 27.80 -8.81
N SER A 106 -59.06 26.51 -9.14
CA SER A 106 -59.94 25.62 -9.91
C SER A 106 -59.71 24.09 -9.67
N THR A 107 -60.65 23.29 -10.21
CA THR A 107 -60.56 21.85 -10.57
C THR A 107 -60.24 20.78 -9.50
N GLN A 108 -61.24 19.92 -9.29
CA GLN A 108 -61.10 18.56 -8.77
C GLN A 108 -60.75 17.59 -9.92
N GLU A 109 -59.94 16.56 -9.68
CA GLU A 109 -60.16 15.21 -10.25
C GLU A 109 -59.28 14.14 -9.55
N ALA A 110 -59.53 12.86 -9.83
CA ALA A 110 -58.73 11.69 -9.45
C ALA A 110 -58.58 11.34 -7.94
N THR A 111 -59.70 10.99 -7.29
CA THR A 111 -59.71 9.96 -6.24
C THR A 111 -60.51 8.74 -6.73
N GLU A 112 -59.87 7.58 -6.99
CA GLU A 112 -60.48 6.22 -6.98
C GLU A 112 -59.54 5.08 -7.51
N GLU A 113 -58.29 4.93 -7.04
CA GLU A 113 -57.54 3.67 -7.28
C GLU A 113 -56.45 3.34 -6.22
N SER A 114 -56.85 2.83 -5.04
CA SER A 114 -55.90 2.22 -4.08
C SER A 114 -56.48 1.22 -3.06
N THR A 115 -57.80 1.10 -2.93
CA THR A 115 -58.45 0.35 -1.84
C THR A 115 -58.97 -1.04 -2.25
N GLN A 116 -58.17 -1.84 -2.96
CA GLN A 116 -58.55 -3.24 -3.31
C GLN A 116 -57.47 -4.32 -3.14
N GLU A 117 -56.17 -4.01 -3.05
CA GLU A 117 -55.14 -5.06 -2.86
C GLU A 117 -54.95 -5.48 -1.38
N ALA A 118 -55.37 -4.65 -0.42
CA ALA A 118 -55.12 -4.87 1.01
C ALA A 118 -55.89 -6.06 1.64
N SER A 119 -56.84 -6.67 0.93
CA SER A 119 -57.72 -7.73 1.47
C SER A 119 -57.27 -9.18 1.19
N GLU A 120 -56.46 -9.44 0.15
CA GLU A 120 -56.16 -10.84 -0.25
C GLU A 120 -54.90 -11.46 0.42
N GLU A 121 -53.94 -10.66 0.91
CA GLU A 121 -52.74 -11.23 1.55
C GLU A 121 -53.02 -11.81 2.95
N THR A 122 -54.01 -11.25 3.65
CA THR A 122 -54.33 -11.62 5.05
C THR A 122 -54.84 -13.06 5.16
N GLU A 123 -55.77 -13.50 4.32
CA GLU A 123 -56.32 -14.86 4.38
C GLU A 123 -55.28 -15.95 4.07
N ARG A 124 -54.26 -15.64 3.27
CA ARG A 124 -53.16 -16.59 2.96
C ARG A 124 -52.25 -16.89 4.16
N ARG A 125 -52.17 -16.00 5.16
CA ARG A 125 -51.29 -16.18 6.33
C ARG A 125 -51.86 -17.09 7.41
N GLU A 126 -53.18 -17.21 7.55
CA GLU A 126 -53.77 -18.09 8.57
C GLU A 126 -53.72 -19.58 8.18
N ALA A 127 -53.82 -19.89 6.88
CA ALA A 127 -53.90 -21.26 6.37
C ALA A 127 -52.66 -22.14 6.69
N LEU A 128 -51.48 -21.56 6.93
CA LEU A 128 -50.26 -22.32 7.24
C LEU A 128 -50.02 -22.58 8.74
N ARG A 129 -50.73 -21.89 9.66
CA ARG A 129 -50.50 -22.04 11.11
C ARG A 129 -51.10 -23.31 11.72
N GLN A 130 -52.02 -24.00 11.04
CA GLN A 130 -52.72 -25.18 11.57
C GLN A 130 -52.20 -26.52 10.98
N ARG A 131 -50.98 -26.97 11.32
CA ARG A 131 -50.54 -28.39 11.18
C ARG A 131 -49.16 -28.74 11.77
N ARG A 132 -49.00 -28.76 13.11
CA ARG A 132 -48.20 -29.78 13.86
C ARG A 132 -48.24 -29.59 15.38
N GLY A 133 -48.27 -30.70 16.12
CA GLY A 133 -48.24 -30.80 17.59
C GLY A 133 -48.54 -32.24 18.06
N GLY A 134 -48.02 -32.65 19.22
CA GLY A 134 -48.03 -34.04 19.75
C GLY A 134 -46.74 -34.80 19.39
N GLU A 135 -45.89 -35.29 20.30
CA GLU A 135 -46.06 -36.24 21.44
C GLU A 135 -46.39 -37.69 20.98
N GLY A 136 -45.78 -38.77 21.48
CA GLY A 136 -44.67 -38.99 22.43
C GLY A 136 -44.49 -40.50 22.74
N GLY A 137 -43.35 -41.00 23.27
CA GLY A 137 -43.19 -42.44 23.59
C GLY A 137 -41.85 -42.92 24.18
N GLU A 138 -41.88 -43.93 25.07
CA GLU A 138 -40.78 -44.38 25.96
C GLU A 138 -39.90 -45.59 25.50
N ARG A 139 -38.70 -45.67 26.11
CA ARG A 139 -38.04 -46.86 26.78
C ARG A 139 -36.93 -47.73 26.14
N ARG A 140 -35.86 -47.92 26.96
CA ARG A 140 -34.82 -48.99 27.01
C ARG A 140 -33.78 -49.01 25.86
N GLY A 141 -32.50 -49.38 26.06
CA GLY A 141 -31.72 -49.68 27.28
C GLY A 141 -30.62 -50.76 27.09
N ARG A 142 -29.38 -50.49 27.58
CA ARG A 142 -28.06 -51.22 27.44
C ARG A 142 -27.08 -50.51 26.48
N GLY A 143 -25.74 -50.58 26.65
CA GLY A 143 -24.96 -51.09 27.79
C GLY A 143 -23.59 -51.68 27.42
N GLY A 144 -22.49 -51.14 27.98
CA GLY A 144 -21.10 -51.60 27.79
C GLY A 144 -20.37 -50.92 26.60
N GLY A 145 -19.03 -50.81 26.59
CA GLY A 145 -18.03 -51.28 27.56
C GLY A 145 -16.66 -50.59 27.38
N ARG A 146 -15.76 -50.75 28.37
CA ARG A 146 -14.41 -50.15 28.39
C ARG A 146 -13.44 -50.91 27.50
N PHE A 147 -12.37 -50.25 27.02
CA PHE A 147 -11.01 -50.80 27.11
C PHE A 147 -9.95 -49.70 27.31
N ARG A 148 -8.83 -50.04 27.97
CA ARG A 148 -7.67 -49.17 28.26
C ARG A 148 -6.38 -49.84 27.75
N ARG A 149 -5.54 -49.10 27.01
CA ARG A 149 -4.07 -49.18 26.94
C ARG A 149 -3.54 -47.81 26.47
N GLY A 150 -2.46 -47.22 26.96
CA GLY A 150 -1.66 -47.51 28.17
C GLY A 150 -0.14 -47.60 27.92
N ARG A 151 0.64 -46.64 28.48
CA ARG A 151 2.07 -46.29 28.18
C ARG A 151 2.27 -45.77 26.75
N GLY A 152 3.19 -44.84 26.45
CA GLY A 152 4.22 -44.10 27.23
C GLY A 152 5.38 -43.73 26.27
N GLY A 153 6.27 -42.74 26.48
CA GLY A 153 6.49 -41.73 27.53
C GLY A 153 7.89 -41.09 27.33
N GLU A 154 8.16 -39.89 27.88
CA GLU A 154 9.45 -39.14 27.82
C GLU A 154 9.90 -38.68 26.39
N GLY A 155 10.65 -37.59 26.17
CA GLY A 155 11.08 -36.41 26.96
C GLY A 155 11.78 -35.44 25.98
N GLU A 156 11.45 -34.15 25.89
CA GLU A 156 11.98 -33.01 26.69
C GLU A 156 13.51 -32.96 26.84
N GLY A 157 14.14 -31.85 26.40
CA GLY A 157 15.58 -31.65 26.54
C GLY A 157 16.17 -30.45 25.78
N GLU A 158 15.85 -29.22 26.18
CA GLU A 158 16.65 -28.03 25.86
C GLU A 158 16.88 -27.15 27.10
N ALA A 159 18.14 -26.73 27.25
CA ALA A 159 18.59 -25.63 28.11
C ALA A 159 19.42 -24.69 27.21
N GLY A 160 19.52 -23.39 27.46
CA GLY A 160 19.21 -22.68 28.69
C GLY A 160 20.50 -22.08 29.27
N VAL A 161 20.90 -20.93 28.75
CA VAL A 161 22.06 -20.14 29.19
C VAL A 161 21.60 -18.71 29.44
N GLN A 162 22.19 -18.08 30.46
CA GLN A 162 21.95 -16.69 30.87
C GLN A 162 23.20 -15.87 30.54
N GLU A 163 23.04 -14.59 30.20
CA GLU A 163 24.14 -13.62 30.33
C GLU A 163 23.87 -12.67 31.50
N ALA A 164 24.94 -12.32 32.19
CA ALA A 164 24.98 -11.39 33.32
C ALA A 164 26.19 -10.46 33.16
N ALA A 165 26.06 -9.21 33.60
CA ALA A 165 27.11 -8.21 33.53
C ALA A 165 27.99 -8.20 34.80
N GLU A 166 29.27 -7.77 34.67
CA GLU A 166 29.95 -6.75 35.52
C GLU A 166 31.47 -6.68 35.23
N GLY A 167 32.14 -5.58 35.62
CA GLY A 167 33.59 -5.33 35.49
C GLY A 167 33.94 -4.15 34.54
N GLU A 168 33.93 -2.89 34.97
CA GLU A 168 35.02 -2.14 35.66
C GLU A 168 36.28 -1.89 34.79
N THR A 169 37.02 -0.77 34.85
CA THR A 169 37.18 0.35 35.82
C THR A 169 37.33 1.69 35.04
N SER A 170 37.66 2.91 35.53
CA SER A 170 37.78 3.60 36.83
C SER A 170 37.85 5.14 36.61
N SER A 171 37.52 5.97 37.60
CA SER A 171 38.18 7.27 37.93
C SER A 171 37.56 7.90 39.20
N GLU A 172 38.23 8.89 39.79
CA GLU A 172 38.06 9.30 41.20
C GLU A 172 37.34 10.65 41.40
N GLY A 173 36.73 10.86 42.59
CA GLY A 173 36.40 12.23 43.06
C GLY A 173 35.18 12.37 43.99
N GLY A 174 35.39 12.29 45.31
CA GLY A 174 34.47 12.85 46.32
C GLY A 174 35.12 14.05 47.05
N PRO A 175 34.59 14.52 48.21
CA PRO A 175 33.39 14.06 48.93
C PRO A 175 32.50 15.18 49.52
N GLY A 176 31.40 14.81 50.20
CA GLY A 176 30.89 15.57 51.36
C GLY A 176 29.37 15.74 51.50
N GLY A 177 28.80 15.26 52.62
CA GLY A 177 27.41 15.55 53.02
C GLY A 177 26.69 14.42 53.77
N ARG A 178 26.87 14.33 55.11
CA ARG A 178 26.30 13.24 55.94
C ARG A 178 25.58 13.76 57.18
N ALA A 179 24.25 13.70 57.21
CA ALA A 179 23.40 13.79 58.42
C ALA A 179 21.93 13.41 58.07
N GLU A 180 21.11 12.82 58.94
CA GLU A 180 21.39 11.85 60.01
C GLU A 180 20.10 11.05 60.35
N ARG A 181 20.19 9.83 60.89
CA ARG A 181 19.01 9.02 61.28
C ARG A 181 18.70 9.14 62.78
N ARG A 182 17.44 9.44 63.12
CA ARG A 182 16.64 8.96 64.30
C ARG A 182 15.18 9.43 64.09
N GLY A 183 14.11 8.66 64.36
CA GLY A 183 14.02 7.28 64.85
C GLY A 183 13.20 7.17 66.14
N ARG A 184 11.87 6.93 66.04
CA ARG A 184 11.01 6.54 67.17
C ARG A 184 9.70 5.87 66.70
N TRP A 185 9.51 4.60 67.05
CA TRP A 185 8.18 4.03 67.31
C TRP A 185 7.85 4.22 68.79
N PRO A 186 6.56 4.25 69.15
CA PRO A 186 6.01 3.08 69.84
C PRO A 186 4.66 2.65 69.24
N GLY A 187 4.37 1.34 69.27
CA GLY A 187 3.04 0.83 68.93
C GLY A 187 2.18 0.61 70.18
N ASN A 188 0.88 0.43 69.96
CA ASN A 188 0.11 -0.58 70.69
C ASN A 188 -0.95 -1.20 69.77
N GLN A 189 -1.61 -2.25 70.24
CA GLN A 189 -2.37 -3.22 69.45
C GLN A 189 -3.89 -2.93 69.34
N GLU A 190 -4.53 -3.71 68.45
CA GLU A 190 -5.96 -4.03 68.34
C GLU A 190 -6.93 -2.97 67.77
N GLY A 191 -7.68 -3.36 66.74
CA GLY A 191 -8.66 -2.53 66.04
C GLY A 191 -8.96 -2.96 64.59
N THR A 192 -9.37 -4.21 64.37
CA THR A 192 -9.68 -4.73 63.01
C THR A 192 -11.02 -4.19 62.48
N GLY A 193 -11.00 -3.42 61.40
CA GLY A 193 -12.17 -2.98 60.61
C GLY A 193 -11.89 -3.08 59.10
N PRO A 194 -12.77 -3.70 58.29
CA PRO A 194 -12.46 -4.04 56.90
C PRO A 194 -13.11 -3.09 55.86
N ASP A 195 -12.68 -1.84 55.79
CA ASP A 195 -13.35 -0.81 54.94
C ASP A 195 -12.42 0.00 54.00
N GLU A 196 -11.09 -0.05 54.12
CA GLU A 196 -10.20 0.90 53.41
C GLU A 196 -10.07 0.67 51.89
N GLU A 197 -10.06 -0.58 51.39
CA GLU A 197 -10.04 -0.87 49.94
C GLU A 197 -11.22 -0.23 49.18
N SER A 198 -12.38 -0.12 49.84
CA SER A 198 -13.59 0.50 49.27
C SER A 198 -13.44 2.01 49.01
N SER A 199 -12.43 2.66 49.60
CA SER A 199 -12.21 4.10 49.47
C SER A 199 -11.43 4.49 48.21
N GLU A 200 -10.49 3.65 47.77
CA GLU A 200 -9.66 3.92 46.59
C GLU A 200 -10.43 3.64 45.29
N GLU A 201 -11.13 2.50 45.17
CA GLU A 201 -12.02 2.20 44.02
C GLU A 201 -13.13 3.26 43.86
N ARG A 202 -13.64 3.78 44.98
CA ARG A 202 -14.66 4.84 45.02
C ARG A 202 -14.11 6.23 44.70
N SER A 203 -12.79 6.40 44.69
CA SER A 203 -12.11 7.63 44.24
C SER A 203 -11.90 7.64 42.72
N GLU A 204 -11.61 6.49 42.11
CA GLU A 204 -11.40 6.38 40.66
C GLU A 204 -12.72 6.54 39.89
N SER A 205 -13.81 5.95 40.40
CA SER A 205 -15.17 6.05 39.86
C SER A 205 -15.83 7.44 39.98
N ARG A 206 -15.07 8.47 40.40
CA ARG A 206 -15.49 9.88 40.48
C ARG A 206 -14.55 10.86 39.79
N ARG A 207 -13.53 10.40 39.08
CA ARG A 207 -12.79 11.29 38.16
C ARG A 207 -13.70 11.62 36.98
N GLU A 208 -13.88 12.91 36.71
CA GLU A 208 -14.50 13.35 35.46
C GLU A 208 -13.73 12.76 34.26
N PRO A 209 -14.41 12.36 33.17
CA PRO A 209 -13.73 11.83 32.01
C PRO A 209 -12.74 12.88 31.50
N ARG A 210 -11.44 12.51 31.44
CA ARG A 210 -10.40 13.42 30.96
C ARG A 210 -10.79 13.94 29.56
N PRO A 211 -10.60 15.23 29.26
CA PRO A 211 -10.86 15.76 27.93
C PRO A 211 -10.18 14.90 26.85
N ARG A 212 -10.92 14.58 25.78
CA ARG A 212 -10.43 13.74 24.68
C ARG A 212 -9.29 14.48 24.00
N GLU A 213 -8.06 13.95 24.10
CA GLU A 213 -6.88 14.51 23.44
C GLU A 213 -7.15 14.57 21.92
N GLY A 214 -6.88 15.72 21.30
CA GLY A 214 -7.24 15.98 19.91
C GLY A 214 -6.63 17.28 19.41
N ILE A 215 -6.53 17.42 18.08
CA ILE A 215 -5.86 18.53 17.41
C ILE A 215 -6.90 19.62 17.10
N ALA A 216 -6.70 20.86 17.56
CA ALA A 216 -7.60 21.96 17.23
C ALA A 216 -7.65 22.21 15.71
N VAL A 217 -8.82 22.55 15.18
CA VAL A 217 -8.98 23.00 13.79
C VAL A 217 -9.08 24.51 13.83
N GLU A 218 -8.09 25.21 13.28
CA GLU A 218 -8.00 26.68 13.31
C GLU A 218 -8.40 27.33 11.98
N HIS A 219 -8.41 26.56 10.89
CA HIS A 219 -8.60 27.07 9.53
C HIS A 219 -9.99 27.73 9.34
N PRO A 220 -10.08 29.02 8.95
CA PRO A 220 -11.36 29.73 8.84
C PRO A 220 -12.35 29.04 7.91
N LEU A 221 -11.91 28.62 6.72
CA LEU A 221 -12.76 27.92 5.74
C LEU A 221 -13.33 26.59 6.27
N ILE A 222 -12.59 25.85 7.11
CA ILE A 222 -13.09 24.60 7.71
C ILE A 222 -14.08 24.91 8.84
N ARG A 223 -13.77 25.93 9.66
CA ARG A 223 -14.71 26.44 10.69
C ARG A 223 -16.00 26.99 10.08
N GLU A 224 -15.98 27.57 8.88
CA GLU A 224 -17.17 28.03 8.18
C GLU A 224 -17.93 26.88 7.50
N ARG A 225 -17.26 26.09 6.65
CA ARG A 225 -17.91 25.10 5.77
C ARG A 225 -18.28 23.80 6.48
N CYS A 226 -17.51 23.37 7.49
CA CYS A 226 -17.71 22.06 8.12
C CYS A 226 -18.52 22.09 9.42
N VAL A 227 -18.62 23.25 10.11
CA VAL A 227 -19.31 23.34 11.41
C VAL A 227 -20.80 22.99 11.36
N ALA A 228 -21.43 23.12 10.19
CA ALA A 228 -22.82 22.72 9.93
C ALA A 228 -23.11 21.24 10.28
N CYS A 229 -22.09 20.37 10.26
CA CYS A 229 -22.19 18.96 10.68
C CYS A 229 -21.15 18.59 11.77
N HIS A 230 -20.02 19.29 11.82
CA HIS A 230 -18.92 19.01 12.74
C HIS A 230 -18.91 20.00 13.90
N ALA A 231 -19.67 19.67 14.96
CA ALA A 231 -19.68 20.43 16.22
C ALA A 231 -18.26 20.72 16.73
N ILE A 232 -18.03 21.96 17.14
CA ILE A 232 -16.74 22.48 17.64
C ILE A 232 -16.82 22.71 19.16
N ASP A 233 -15.75 22.38 19.89
CA ASP A 233 -15.64 22.66 21.33
C ASP A 233 -14.87 23.96 21.64
N ASP A 234 -14.84 24.36 22.92
CA ASP A 234 -14.25 25.63 23.37
C ASP A 234 -12.73 25.72 23.13
N ASP A 235 -12.02 24.58 23.00
CA ASP A 235 -10.60 24.54 22.60
C ASP A 235 -10.43 24.56 21.06
N GLY A 236 -11.52 24.68 20.30
CA GLY A 236 -11.51 24.67 18.84
C GLY A 236 -11.34 23.28 18.21
N LYS A 237 -11.58 22.19 18.94
CA LYS A 237 -11.57 20.83 18.36
C LYS A 237 -12.92 20.55 17.70
N MET A 238 -12.90 20.10 16.45
CA MET A 238 -14.10 19.74 15.68
C MET A 238 -14.34 18.23 15.73
N SER A 239 -15.60 17.83 15.90
CA SER A 239 -16.00 16.43 16.00
C SER A 239 -15.50 15.64 14.79
N ARG A 240 -15.04 14.40 15.01
CA ARG A 240 -14.34 13.54 14.04
C ARG A 240 -12.99 14.08 13.55
N ILE A 241 -12.93 15.28 12.97
CA ILE A 241 -11.75 15.86 12.28
C ILE A 241 -10.54 15.92 13.23
N SER A 242 -10.73 16.47 14.43
CA SER A 242 -9.67 16.64 15.43
C SER A 242 -9.09 15.34 16.02
N TYR A 243 -9.66 14.19 15.67
CA TYR A 243 -9.38 12.90 16.31
C TYR A 243 -8.81 11.85 15.33
N MET A 244 -8.37 12.30 14.14
CA MET A 244 -7.66 11.49 13.15
C MET A 244 -6.59 12.33 12.42
N ARG A 245 -5.55 11.64 11.93
CA ARG A 245 -4.45 12.18 11.11
C ARG A 245 -4.28 11.33 9.85
N LYS A 246 -3.89 11.92 8.72
CA LYS A 246 -3.80 11.21 7.43
C LYS A 246 -2.71 11.74 6.50
N THR A 247 -2.39 10.96 5.46
CA THR A 247 -1.68 11.46 4.27
C THR A 247 -2.58 12.44 3.47
N PRO A 248 -2.02 13.24 2.54
CA PRO A 248 -2.81 14.11 1.68
C PRO A 248 -3.90 13.35 0.91
N GLU A 249 -3.60 12.16 0.41
CA GLU A 249 -4.57 11.27 -0.25
C GLU A 249 -5.69 10.81 0.69
N GLY A 250 -5.38 10.48 1.95
CA GLY A 250 -6.38 10.09 2.94
C GLY A 250 -7.33 11.23 3.33
N TRP A 251 -6.82 12.46 3.36
CA TRP A 251 -7.63 13.67 3.51
C TRP A 251 -8.45 13.99 2.26
N GLU A 252 -7.86 13.89 1.07
CA GLU A 252 -8.54 14.09 -0.21
C GLU A 252 -9.72 13.11 -0.40
N ILE A 253 -9.51 11.81 -0.12
CA ILE A 253 -10.56 10.78 -0.11
C ILE A 253 -11.66 11.11 0.91
N SER A 254 -11.29 11.66 2.06
CA SER A 254 -12.25 12.05 3.11
C SER A 254 -13.08 13.26 2.69
N LEU A 255 -12.48 14.27 2.07
CA LEU A 255 -13.16 15.46 1.58
C LEU A 255 -14.06 15.14 0.37
N LYS A 256 -13.58 14.36 -0.59
CA LYS A 256 -14.37 13.84 -1.72
C LYS A 256 -15.62 13.07 -1.24
N ARG A 257 -15.53 12.35 -0.12
CA ARG A 257 -16.70 11.69 0.49
C ARG A 257 -17.69 12.69 1.08
N MET A 258 -17.24 13.78 1.70
CA MET A 258 -18.12 14.84 2.22
C MET A 258 -18.86 15.55 1.08
N ILE A 259 -18.13 15.95 0.03
CA ILE A 259 -18.70 16.60 -1.16
C ILE A 259 -19.75 15.69 -1.84
N ARG A 260 -19.45 14.39 -2.01
CA ARG A 260 -20.27 13.49 -2.84
C ARG A 260 -21.38 12.71 -2.13
N LEU A 261 -21.27 12.46 -0.82
CA LEU A 261 -22.32 11.74 -0.06
C LEU A 261 -23.12 12.65 0.87
N TYR A 262 -22.59 13.83 1.21
CA TYR A 262 -23.19 14.77 2.17
C TYR A 262 -23.33 16.18 1.59
N SER A 263 -23.16 16.33 0.27
CA SER A 263 -23.40 17.56 -0.51
C SER A 263 -22.67 18.81 0.00
N VAL A 264 -21.50 18.65 0.64
CA VAL A 264 -20.69 19.79 1.10
C VAL A 264 -20.18 20.56 -0.12
N ALA A 265 -20.65 21.80 -0.29
CA ALA A 265 -20.21 22.69 -1.37
C ALA A 265 -18.83 23.28 -1.04
N LEU A 266 -17.87 23.03 -1.94
CA LEU A 266 -16.54 23.63 -1.96
C LEU A 266 -16.10 23.83 -3.40
N GLU A 267 -15.51 24.97 -3.71
CA GLU A 267 -14.81 25.19 -4.98
C GLU A 267 -13.52 24.34 -5.08
N PRO A 268 -12.96 24.08 -6.28
CA PRO A 268 -11.76 23.26 -6.43
C PRO A 268 -10.53 23.83 -5.70
N GLU A 269 -10.45 25.15 -5.58
CA GLU A 269 -9.40 25.88 -4.86
C GLU A 269 -9.57 25.74 -3.34
N GLU A 270 -10.79 25.99 -2.82
CA GLU A 270 -11.16 25.73 -1.42
C GLU A 270 -10.85 24.28 -1.01
N ALA A 271 -11.16 23.31 -1.86
CA ALA A 271 -10.89 21.90 -1.59
C ALA A 271 -9.39 21.57 -1.50
N LYS A 272 -8.53 22.24 -2.29
CA LYS A 272 -7.06 22.10 -2.18
C LYS A 272 -6.55 22.72 -0.88
N GLU A 273 -7.05 23.89 -0.53
CA GLU A 273 -6.69 24.61 0.70
C GLU A 273 -7.04 23.77 1.96
N VAL A 274 -8.23 23.17 1.99
CA VAL A 274 -8.65 22.25 3.07
C VAL A 274 -7.76 21.02 3.14
N VAL A 275 -7.43 20.38 2.01
CA VAL A 275 -6.52 19.20 2.00
C VAL A 275 -5.11 19.60 2.44
N ARG A 276 -4.60 20.77 2.03
CA ARG A 276 -3.30 21.30 2.46
C ARG A 276 -3.25 21.51 3.96
N TYR A 277 -4.18 22.29 4.52
CA TYR A 277 -4.25 22.54 5.96
C TYR A 277 -4.34 21.23 6.77
N LEU A 278 -5.21 20.31 6.37
CA LEU A 278 -5.36 19.03 7.08
C LEU A 278 -4.13 18.13 6.94
N SER A 279 -3.37 18.23 5.84
CA SER A 279 -2.08 17.53 5.69
C SER A 279 -0.96 18.16 6.52
N ASP A 280 -0.96 19.47 6.69
CA ASP A 280 0.12 20.20 7.37
C ASP A 280 -0.09 20.26 8.90
N GLU A 281 -1.35 20.30 9.38
CA GLU A 281 -1.70 20.29 10.80
C GLU A 281 -2.13 18.92 11.34
N HIS A 282 -2.94 18.16 10.59
CA HIS A 282 -3.43 16.82 10.94
C HIS A 282 -2.74 15.74 10.08
N GLY A 283 -1.47 15.96 9.74
CA GLY A 283 -0.64 15.07 8.93
C GLY A 283 -0.10 13.87 9.69
N LEU A 284 0.49 12.94 8.93
CA LEU A 284 1.40 11.92 9.46
C LEU A 284 2.82 12.49 9.59
N SER A 285 3.64 11.91 10.47
CA SER A 285 5.10 12.12 10.40
C SER A 285 5.67 11.45 9.15
N ARG A 286 6.92 11.75 8.80
CA ARG A 286 7.61 11.13 7.66
C ARG A 286 7.68 9.61 7.76
N SER A 287 8.00 9.07 8.95
CA SER A 287 8.13 7.63 9.15
C SER A 287 6.77 6.92 9.11
N GLU A 288 5.73 7.51 9.71
CA GLU A 288 4.34 7.04 9.64
C GLU A 288 3.81 7.05 8.18
N ALA A 289 4.10 8.12 7.42
CA ALA A 289 3.70 8.24 6.01
C ALA A 289 4.41 7.23 5.09
N ARG A 290 5.68 6.91 5.36
CA ARG A 290 6.51 5.98 4.59
C ARG A 290 5.86 4.59 4.48
N VAL A 291 5.21 4.11 5.54
CA VAL A 291 4.52 2.79 5.57
C VAL A 291 3.35 2.71 4.57
N ALA A 292 2.73 3.84 4.25
CA ALA A 292 1.58 3.94 3.33
C ALA A 292 1.94 4.45 1.92
N MET A 293 3.24 4.62 1.63
CA MET A 293 3.69 5.33 0.43
C MET A 293 3.25 4.65 -0.87
N TYR A 294 3.19 3.31 -0.90
CA TYR A 294 2.79 2.53 -2.08
C TYR A 294 1.34 2.80 -2.58
N GLU A 295 0.39 3.07 -1.67
CA GLU A 295 -0.99 3.50 -2.02
C GLU A 295 -1.00 4.91 -2.61
N SER A 296 -0.07 5.78 -2.19
CA SER A 296 0.09 7.14 -2.71
C SER A 296 0.76 7.13 -4.09
N GLU A 297 1.81 6.34 -4.25
CA GLU A 297 2.56 6.08 -5.50
C GLU A 297 1.77 5.24 -6.52
N ARG A 298 0.61 4.71 -6.12
CA ARG A 298 -0.25 3.84 -6.93
C ARG A 298 0.48 2.62 -7.48
N ARG A 299 1.26 1.93 -6.63
CA ARG A 299 1.91 0.67 -6.99
C ARG A 299 0.83 -0.41 -7.19
N VAL A 300 0.59 -0.77 -8.45
CA VAL A 300 -0.28 -1.87 -8.86
C VAL A 300 0.29 -3.21 -8.37
N HIS A 301 1.62 -3.37 -8.43
CA HIS A 301 2.35 -4.53 -7.96
C HIS A 301 2.89 -4.25 -6.56
N TRP A 302 2.09 -4.62 -5.55
CA TRP A 302 2.49 -4.58 -4.15
C TRP A 302 1.91 -5.80 -3.42
N SER A 303 2.75 -6.50 -2.65
CA SER A 303 2.31 -7.63 -1.84
C SER A 303 1.97 -7.15 -0.43
N GLU A 304 0.76 -7.49 0.03
CA GLU A 304 0.35 -7.34 1.42
C GLU A 304 0.31 -8.71 2.14
N GLN A 305 0.76 -9.78 1.48
CA GLN A 305 0.54 -11.18 1.90
C GLN A 305 1.09 -11.49 3.31
N ASP A 306 2.21 -10.88 3.68
CA ASP A 306 2.94 -11.09 4.94
C ASP A 306 2.42 -10.21 6.10
N SER A 307 1.43 -9.36 5.83
CA SER A 307 0.66 -8.67 6.88
C SER A 307 -0.23 -9.66 7.64
N ASP A 308 -0.50 -9.37 8.92
CA ASP A 308 -1.34 -10.22 9.79
C ASP A 308 -2.65 -10.67 9.10
N SER A 309 -2.92 -11.96 9.20
CA SER A 309 -4.11 -12.59 8.60
C SER A 309 -5.44 -12.03 9.10
N ASP A 310 -5.55 -11.66 10.39
CA ASP A 310 -6.81 -11.16 10.96
C ASP A 310 -7.07 -9.72 10.48
N LEU A 311 -6.03 -8.87 10.40
CA LEU A 311 -6.05 -7.55 9.75
C LEU A 311 -6.38 -7.67 8.25
N ARG A 312 -5.67 -8.54 7.52
CA ARG A 312 -5.78 -8.65 6.06
C ARG A 312 -7.16 -9.14 5.62
N GLU A 313 -7.67 -10.23 6.20
CA GLU A 313 -9.05 -10.70 5.94
C GLU A 313 -10.15 -9.76 6.48
N THR A 314 -9.81 -8.69 7.20
CA THR A 314 -10.78 -7.69 7.68
C THR A 314 -10.79 -6.42 6.83
N CYS A 315 -9.61 -6.00 6.36
CA CYS A 315 -9.41 -4.69 5.74
C CYS A 315 -8.91 -4.74 4.29
N ALA A 316 -8.26 -5.82 3.85
CA ALA A 316 -7.66 -5.92 2.52
C ALA A 316 -8.61 -6.46 1.43
N ASP A 317 -9.68 -7.16 1.82
CA ASP A 317 -10.66 -7.80 0.90
C ASP A 317 -11.29 -6.84 -0.13
N CYS A 318 -11.27 -5.53 0.11
CA CYS A 318 -11.95 -4.50 -0.69
C CYS A 318 -11.04 -3.34 -1.16
N HIS A 319 -9.91 -3.11 -0.50
CA HIS A 319 -8.91 -2.09 -0.85
C HIS A 319 -7.58 -2.42 -0.14
N THR A 320 -6.48 -1.82 -0.57
CA THR A 320 -5.15 -1.94 0.07
C THR A 320 -5.18 -1.69 1.58
N LEU A 321 -4.35 -2.41 2.33
CA LEU A 321 -3.94 -2.05 3.70
C LEU A 321 -3.17 -0.73 3.73
N GLY A 322 -2.57 -0.31 2.61
CA GLY A 322 -1.96 1.02 2.48
C GLY A 322 -2.94 2.16 2.80
N ARG A 323 -4.24 1.96 2.58
CA ARG A 323 -5.31 2.88 2.99
C ARG A 323 -5.61 2.87 4.49
N VAL A 324 -5.26 1.80 5.20
CA VAL A 324 -5.32 1.72 6.68
C VAL A 324 -4.07 2.35 7.28
N PHE A 325 -2.90 2.07 6.71
CA PHE A 325 -1.62 2.64 7.16
C PHE A 325 -1.54 4.17 6.92
N SER A 326 -2.27 4.70 5.94
CA SER A 326 -2.36 6.13 5.67
C SER A 326 -3.23 6.93 6.65
N GLU A 327 -3.80 6.29 7.69
CA GLU A 327 -4.66 6.94 8.69
C GLU A 327 -4.30 6.54 10.13
N TRP A 328 -4.12 7.52 11.02
CA TRP A 328 -3.82 7.33 12.44
C TRP A 328 -4.93 7.97 13.28
N ARG A 329 -5.45 7.27 14.30
CA ARG A 329 -6.77 7.57 14.90
C ARG A 329 -6.79 7.22 16.37
N ASP A 330 -7.66 7.87 17.15
CA ASP A 330 -7.96 7.41 18.51
C ASP A 330 -8.84 6.14 18.49
N GLY A 331 -8.91 5.45 19.63
CA GLY A 331 -9.68 4.20 19.74
C GLY A 331 -11.20 4.35 19.52
N GLN A 332 -11.73 5.57 19.46
CA GLN A 332 -13.13 5.85 19.17
C GLN A 332 -13.37 6.17 17.69
N GLU A 333 -12.44 6.88 17.03
CA GLU A 333 -12.46 7.07 15.57
C GLU A 333 -12.20 5.77 14.80
N TRP A 334 -11.45 4.82 15.37
CA TRP A 334 -11.36 3.46 14.82
C TRP A 334 -12.71 2.74 14.87
N LYS A 335 -13.44 2.78 16.00
CA LYS A 335 -14.80 2.20 16.11
C LYS A 335 -15.80 2.87 15.16
N TYR A 336 -15.77 4.20 15.08
CA TYR A 336 -16.63 4.94 14.14
C TYR A 336 -16.25 4.67 12.67
N LEU A 337 -15.02 4.25 12.35
CA LEU A 337 -14.66 3.80 11.01
C LEU A 337 -15.39 2.50 10.64
N LYS A 338 -15.45 1.51 11.54
CA LYS A 338 -16.28 0.30 11.36
C LYS A 338 -17.76 0.62 11.23
N ALA A 339 -18.28 1.52 12.06
CA ALA A 339 -19.67 1.98 11.95
C ALA A 339 -19.95 2.61 10.57
N THR A 340 -19.01 3.40 10.05
CA THR A 340 -19.12 4.01 8.70
C THR A 340 -19.10 2.93 7.60
N HIS A 341 -18.24 1.92 7.70
CA HIS A 341 -18.21 0.81 6.74
C HIS A 341 -19.49 -0.01 6.74
N LEU A 342 -20.05 -0.32 7.92
CA LEU A 342 -21.32 -1.04 8.03
C LEU A 342 -22.51 -0.19 7.55
N ALA A 343 -22.47 1.13 7.70
CA ALA A 343 -23.53 2.03 7.25
C ALA A 343 -23.54 2.18 5.72
N LEU A 344 -22.37 2.30 5.09
CA LEU A 344 -22.25 2.43 3.63
C LEU A 344 -22.30 1.08 2.90
N TYR A 345 -21.82 0.01 3.53
CA TYR A 345 -21.68 -1.32 2.92
C TYR A 345 -22.15 -2.45 3.88
N PRO A 346 -23.46 -2.56 4.19
CA PRO A 346 -23.95 -3.48 5.24
C PRO A 346 -23.51 -4.96 5.14
N LEU A 347 -23.16 -5.42 3.92
CA LEU A 347 -22.69 -6.79 3.67
C LEU A 347 -21.29 -7.09 4.24
N VAL A 348 -20.42 -6.08 4.49
CA VAL A 348 -19.08 -6.33 5.07
C VAL A 348 -19.17 -6.95 6.47
N GLY A 349 -20.28 -6.73 7.17
CA GLY A 349 -20.62 -7.34 8.45
C GLY A 349 -20.78 -8.86 8.43
N SER A 350 -20.97 -9.48 7.25
CA SER A 350 -20.98 -10.93 7.07
C SER A 350 -19.89 -11.46 6.13
N GLN A 351 -19.30 -10.59 5.30
CA GLN A 351 -18.21 -10.95 4.38
C GLN A 351 -16.83 -10.99 5.07
N SER A 352 -16.45 -9.91 5.77
CA SER A 352 -15.06 -9.71 6.24
C SER A 352 -14.93 -9.39 7.73
N PHE A 353 -15.90 -8.71 8.35
CA PHE A 353 -15.82 -8.30 9.77
C PHE A 353 -16.17 -9.44 10.75
N ARG A 354 -17.01 -10.38 10.33
CA ARG A 354 -17.21 -11.65 11.03
C ARG A 354 -16.25 -12.67 10.44
N GLY A 355 -15.19 -13.00 11.17
CA GLY A 355 -14.28 -14.07 10.77
C GLY A 355 -15.04 -15.36 10.50
N ARG A 356 -14.67 -16.07 9.42
CA ARG A 356 -15.24 -17.37 9.08
C ARG A 356 -15.13 -18.28 10.30
N SER A 357 -16.26 -18.78 10.79
CA SER A 357 -16.31 -19.65 11.98
C SER A 357 -15.35 -20.83 11.76
N ARG A 358 -14.31 -20.94 12.59
CA ARG A 358 -13.31 -22.02 12.52
C ARG A 358 -13.96 -23.34 12.91
N GLY A 359 -14.64 -23.93 11.93
CA GLY A 359 -15.36 -25.19 12.03
C GLY A 359 -14.42 -26.32 12.46
N ARG A 360 -14.84 -27.08 13.47
CA ARG A 360 -14.06 -28.15 14.08
C ARG A 360 -13.87 -29.33 13.11
N GLY A 361 -12.81 -29.29 12.31
CA GLY A 361 -12.34 -30.44 11.51
C GLY A 361 -11.91 -30.07 10.10
N GLY A 362 -10.60 -29.81 9.93
CA GLY A 362 -9.91 -29.65 8.66
C GLY A 362 -8.42 -29.68 8.93
N SER A 363 -7.64 -30.42 8.12
CA SER A 363 -6.19 -30.54 8.32
C SER A 363 -5.47 -29.26 7.92
N GLU A 364 -4.35 -28.97 8.57
CA GLU A 364 -3.30 -28.17 7.93
C GLU A 364 -2.82 -28.90 6.67
N GLY A 365 -2.57 -28.12 5.61
CA GLY A 365 -2.25 -28.62 4.28
C GLY A 365 -2.34 -27.47 3.28
N GLY A 366 -1.19 -26.96 2.83
CA GLY A 366 -1.12 -25.81 1.94
C GLY A 366 -1.41 -26.15 0.48
N GLY A 367 -1.77 -25.12 -0.30
CA GLY A 367 -1.85 -25.16 -1.76
C GLY A 367 -3.25 -24.98 -2.35
N GLY A 368 -3.32 -24.23 -3.46
CA GLY A 368 -4.49 -24.20 -4.36
C GLY A 368 -5.48 -23.04 -4.16
N PHE A 369 -5.22 -21.90 -4.80
CA PHE A 369 -6.32 -21.00 -5.20
C PHE A 369 -7.18 -21.72 -6.26
N GLY A 370 -8.50 -21.75 -6.05
CA GLY A 370 -9.41 -22.56 -6.86
C GLY A 370 -10.84 -22.03 -6.88
N GLY A 371 -11.03 -20.77 -7.28
CA GLY A 371 -12.31 -20.05 -7.28
C GLY A 371 -13.32 -20.50 -8.35
N GLY A 372 -13.77 -21.76 -8.32
CA GLY A 372 -14.70 -22.34 -9.29
C GLY A 372 -16.17 -22.32 -8.86
N SER A 373 -16.87 -21.19 -9.02
CA SER A 373 -18.31 -21.10 -8.74
C SER A 373 -19.16 -21.75 -9.86
N SER A 374 -19.45 -23.04 -9.75
CA SER A 374 -20.22 -23.79 -10.74
C SER A 374 -21.73 -23.78 -10.44
N PHE A 375 -22.50 -23.05 -11.25
CA PHE A 375 -23.96 -23.19 -11.34
C PHE A 375 -24.33 -24.07 -12.54
N GLY A 376 -25.11 -25.12 -12.30
CA GLY A 376 -25.68 -25.96 -13.35
C GLY A 376 -26.66 -26.98 -12.77
N GLY A 377 -27.77 -27.26 -13.45
CA GLY A 377 -28.78 -28.19 -12.95
C GLY A 377 -29.70 -28.78 -14.01
N GLY A 378 -30.38 -29.86 -13.64
CA GLY A 378 -31.58 -30.38 -14.32
C GLY A 378 -31.50 -31.81 -14.91
N GLY A 379 -32.37 -32.71 -14.43
CA GLY A 379 -33.06 -33.68 -15.31
C GLY A 379 -32.97 -35.20 -14.99
N GLY A 380 -34.03 -35.76 -14.36
CA GLY A 380 -34.34 -37.22 -14.30
C GLY A 380 -33.48 -38.06 -13.33
N GLY A 381 -33.95 -39.14 -12.67
CA GLY A 381 -35.16 -39.97 -12.77
C GLY A 381 -34.74 -41.45 -12.93
N PHE A 382 -35.19 -42.46 -12.16
CA PHE A 382 -36.41 -42.70 -11.37
C PHE A 382 -36.17 -43.72 -10.22
N SER A 383 -37.08 -43.76 -9.22
CA SER A 383 -37.50 -44.97 -8.43
C SER A 383 -36.47 -45.70 -7.52
N ARG A 384 -36.82 -46.26 -6.34
CA ARG A 384 -38.01 -46.14 -5.45
C ARG A 384 -37.63 -46.69 -4.04
N ASP A 385 -38.56 -46.56 -3.09
CA ASP A 385 -38.62 -47.23 -1.76
C ASP A 385 -37.60 -46.76 -0.69
N GLY A 386 -37.97 -46.55 0.58
CA GLY A 386 -39.32 -46.50 1.15
C GLY A 386 -39.38 -46.30 2.67
N GLY A 387 -40.03 -45.22 3.14
CA GLY A 387 -40.37 -44.96 4.56
C GLY A 387 -39.23 -44.42 5.44
N GLY A 388 -39.49 -43.65 6.50
CA GLY A 388 -40.76 -43.05 6.92
C GLY A 388 -40.74 -42.56 8.38
N GLY A 389 -41.32 -41.37 8.63
CA GLY A 389 -41.48 -40.81 9.98
C GLY A 389 -40.36 -39.87 10.43
N GLY A 390 -40.73 -38.77 11.09
CA GLY A 390 -39.82 -37.81 11.71
C GLY A 390 -40.45 -37.24 12.98
N GLY A 391 -39.64 -36.64 13.85
CA GLY A 391 -40.08 -36.02 15.09
C GLY A 391 -39.13 -34.89 15.50
N GLU A 392 -39.70 -33.77 15.91
CA GLU A 392 -38.98 -32.57 16.34
C GLU A 392 -38.72 -32.61 17.86
N PRO A 393 -37.58 -32.07 18.36
CA PRO A 393 -37.32 -32.00 19.78
C PRO A 393 -38.17 -30.89 20.42
N SER A 394 -38.94 -31.23 21.46
CA SER A 394 -39.67 -30.25 22.25
C SER A 394 -38.79 -29.52 23.26
N SER A 395 -39.20 -28.31 23.64
CA SER A 395 -38.56 -27.50 24.67
C SER A 395 -38.73 -28.10 26.07
N SER A 396 -37.68 -28.03 26.89
CA SER A 396 -37.80 -28.09 28.35
C SER A 396 -36.95 -26.99 28.98
N THR A 397 -37.52 -26.28 29.95
CA THR A 397 -36.82 -25.26 30.75
C THR A 397 -36.15 -25.94 31.94
N SER A 398 -34.88 -25.64 32.17
CA SER A 398 -34.19 -25.99 33.41
C SER A 398 -33.20 -24.88 33.77
N ASP A 399 -33.52 -24.12 34.81
CA ASP A 399 -32.59 -23.18 35.42
C ASP A 399 -31.36 -23.93 35.96
N GLY A 400 -30.17 -23.42 35.67
CA GLY A 400 -28.92 -24.12 35.93
C GLY A 400 -27.72 -23.17 35.90
N GLU A 401 -27.37 -22.72 37.11
CA GLU A 401 -26.13 -22.07 37.58
C GLU A 401 -25.08 -21.58 36.54
N GLY A 402 -24.72 -20.30 36.65
CA GLY A 402 -23.87 -19.59 35.69
C GLY A 402 -22.45 -20.15 35.56
N SER A 403 -22.18 -20.86 34.46
CA SER A 403 -20.83 -21.18 34.02
C SER A 403 -20.14 -19.94 33.42
N PRO A 404 -18.85 -19.68 33.68
CA PRO A 404 -18.14 -18.47 33.23
C PRO A 404 -17.76 -18.53 31.74
N ARG A 405 -18.77 -18.59 30.87
CA ARG A 405 -18.66 -18.58 29.40
C ARG A 405 -19.56 -17.54 28.72
N SER A 406 -20.30 -16.75 29.49
CA SER A 406 -21.22 -15.72 28.99
C SER A 406 -20.53 -14.39 28.61
N GLN A 407 -19.35 -14.08 29.16
CA GLN A 407 -18.63 -12.85 28.85
C GLN A 407 -17.89 -12.86 27.50
N GLN A 408 -17.63 -14.04 26.91
CA GLN A 408 -16.90 -14.16 25.64
C GLN A 408 -17.82 -14.10 24.40
N ARG A 409 -18.89 -13.29 24.46
CA ARG A 409 -19.94 -13.19 23.43
C ARG A 409 -20.21 -11.73 23.04
N GLY A 410 -19.20 -11.03 22.54
CA GLY A 410 -19.33 -9.59 22.24
C GLY A 410 -18.31 -8.91 21.31
N GLU A 411 -17.21 -9.55 20.89
CA GLU A 411 -16.19 -8.91 20.03
C GLU A 411 -16.02 -9.72 18.73
N ASP A 412 -16.28 -9.09 17.57
CA ASP A 412 -16.03 -9.74 16.26
C ASP A 412 -14.56 -9.58 15.80
N ARG A 413 -14.24 -9.96 14.56
CA ARG A 413 -12.85 -9.84 14.08
C ARG A 413 -12.46 -8.37 13.88
N ALA A 414 -13.35 -7.58 13.30
CA ALA A 414 -13.09 -6.16 13.07
C ALA A 414 -12.92 -5.40 14.39
N ASP A 415 -13.67 -5.74 15.44
CA ASP A 415 -13.45 -5.11 16.76
C ASP A 415 -12.05 -5.42 17.31
N ARG A 416 -11.58 -6.68 17.26
CA ARG A 416 -10.21 -7.03 17.70
C ARG A 416 -9.13 -6.34 16.87
N VAL A 417 -9.29 -6.31 15.54
CA VAL A 417 -8.34 -5.64 14.62
C VAL A 417 -8.28 -4.15 14.94
N LEU A 418 -9.41 -3.49 15.17
CA LEU A 418 -9.44 -2.07 15.56
C LEU A 418 -8.89 -1.84 16.98
N SER A 419 -9.09 -2.78 17.90
CA SER A 419 -8.46 -2.79 19.23
C SER A 419 -6.93 -3.00 19.18
N ALA A 420 -6.39 -3.53 18.08
CA ALA A 420 -4.95 -3.58 17.80
C ALA A 420 -4.46 -2.30 17.10
N LEU A 421 -5.15 -1.84 16.05
CA LEU A 421 -4.86 -0.60 15.32
C LEU A 421 -4.92 0.64 16.23
N ALA A 422 -5.78 0.66 17.24
CA ALA A 422 -5.82 1.72 18.25
C ALA A 422 -4.57 1.78 19.17
N LYS A 423 -3.71 0.75 19.13
CA LYS A 423 -2.43 0.67 19.87
C LYS A 423 -1.21 0.88 18.96
N THR A 424 -1.27 0.38 17.73
CA THR A 424 -0.16 0.51 16.75
C THR A 424 -0.25 1.77 15.90
N GLN A 425 -1.46 2.29 15.67
CA GLN A 425 -1.74 3.54 14.96
C GLN A 425 -2.61 4.52 15.80
N PRO A 426 -2.19 4.88 17.03
CA PRO A 426 -2.91 5.81 17.90
C PRO A 426 -2.90 7.24 17.34
N LEU A 427 -3.78 8.10 17.85
CA LEU A 427 -3.85 9.50 17.43
C LEU A 427 -2.54 10.27 17.65
N PHE A 428 -1.76 9.94 18.68
CA PHE A 428 -0.50 10.60 18.99
C PHE A 428 0.61 9.59 19.22
N THR A 429 1.75 9.83 18.57
CA THR A 429 3.04 9.17 18.77
C THR A 429 4.06 10.21 19.22
N ASP A 430 5.11 9.80 19.92
CA ASP A 430 6.16 10.72 20.34
C ASP A 430 7.04 11.16 19.15
N GLU A 431 7.14 10.29 18.13
CA GLU A 431 7.59 10.60 16.76
C GLU A 431 6.79 11.77 16.16
N TRP A 432 5.45 11.69 16.10
CA TRP A 432 4.63 12.77 15.57
C TRP A 432 4.73 14.05 16.41
N ARG A 433 4.78 13.94 17.74
CA ARG A 433 4.98 15.09 18.64
C ARG A 433 6.33 15.77 18.37
N THR A 434 7.39 14.99 18.11
CA THR A 434 8.72 15.52 17.75
C THR A 434 8.68 16.21 16.38
N TRP A 435 8.14 15.56 15.35
CA TRP A 435 7.94 16.15 14.02
C TRP A 435 7.14 17.47 14.06
N ARG A 436 6.12 17.57 14.93
CA ARG A 436 5.34 18.80 15.15
C ARG A 436 6.15 19.92 15.81
N LEU A 437 7.03 19.60 16.77
CA LEU A 437 7.90 20.57 17.44
C LEU A 437 9.02 21.08 16.52
N GLU A 438 9.50 20.23 15.61
CA GLU A 438 10.53 20.57 14.62
C GLU A 438 9.98 21.21 13.33
N ARG A 439 8.65 21.36 13.21
CA ARG A 439 7.99 21.80 11.98
C ARG A 439 8.41 23.22 11.59
N ARG A 440 9.07 23.32 10.43
CA ARG A 440 9.50 24.55 9.76
C ARG A 440 9.35 24.40 8.25
N GLU A 441 9.32 25.50 7.51
CA GLU A 441 9.39 25.44 6.04
C GLU A 441 10.72 24.81 5.61
N VAL A 442 10.66 23.93 4.62
CA VAL A 442 11.84 23.24 4.06
C VAL A 442 12.27 23.97 2.80
N PRO A 443 13.56 24.37 2.68
CA PRO A 443 14.08 24.96 1.44
C PRO A 443 14.22 23.86 0.38
N LEU A 444 13.14 23.58 -0.36
CA LEU A 444 13.13 22.56 -1.41
C LEU A 444 13.81 23.03 -2.71
N ASP A 445 13.95 24.35 -2.85
CA ASP A 445 14.61 25.03 -3.97
C ASP A 445 15.99 24.47 -4.32
N GLY A 446 16.33 24.55 -5.60
CA GLY A 446 17.63 24.20 -6.16
C GLY A 446 17.58 23.01 -7.11
N GLU A 447 18.76 22.49 -7.45
CA GLU A 447 18.91 21.36 -8.35
C GLU A 447 19.10 20.04 -7.59
N TRP A 448 18.50 18.99 -8.14
CA TRP A 448 18.54 17.62 -7.63
C TRP A 448 19.00 16.70 -8.75
N LEU A 449 20.03 15.90 -8.49
CA LEU A 449 20.48 14.82 -9.35
C LEU A 449 19.44 13.70 -9.33
N LEU A 450 19.12 13.14 -10.50
CA LEU A 450 18.15 12.06 -10.70
C LEU A 450 18.84 10.76 -11.10
N LYS A 451 18.40 9.67 -10.45
CA LYS A 451 18.48 8.28 -10.89
C LYS A 451 17.05 7.72 -10.95
N GLY A 452 16.70 6.93 -11.96
CA GLY A 452 15.40 6.27 -12.00
C GLY A 452 15.31 5.20 -13.07
N HIS A 453 14.25 4.40 -13.01
CA HIS A 453 14.06 3.22 -13.87
C HIS A 453 12.59 3.13 -14.33
N GLU A 454 12.36 2.76 -15.59
CA GLU A 454 11.03 2.57 -16.17
C GLU A 454 10.90 1.17 -16.77
N ILE A 455 9.99 0.35 -16.23
CA ILE A 455 9.84 -1.05 -16.62
C ILE A 455 9.69 -1.20 -18.15
N GLY A 456 10.54 -2.04 -18.75
CA GLY A 456 10.59 -2.29 -20.19
C GLY A 456 11.17 -1.14 -21.03
N ARG A 457 11.68 -0.08 -20.40
CA ARG A 457 12.35 1.07 -21.04
C ARG A 457 13.68 1.47 -20.39
N GLY A 458 14.03 0.86 -19.26
CA GLY A 458 15.33 0.94 -18.60
C GLY A 458 15.63 2.30 -17.95
N ASP A 459 16.91 2.53 -17.72
CA ASP A 459 17.40 3.59 -16.85
C ASP A 459 17.27 5.02 -17.40
N ILE A 460 17.12 5.93 -16.44
CA ILE A 460 17.03 7.38 -16.60
C ILE A 460 17.98 8.03 -15.58
N ARG A 461 18.75 9.02 -16.05
CA ARG A 461 19.48 9.95 -15.18
C ARG A 461 19.29 11.39 -15.61
N GLY A 462 19.67 12.34 -14.77
CA GLY A 462 19.69 13.76 -15.14
C GLY A 462 19.43 14.64 -13.93
N THR A 463 18.55 15.64 -14.06
CA THR A 463 18.23 16.57 -12.98
C THR A 463 16.74 16.91 -12.85
N LEU A 464 16.37 17.36 -11.66
CA LEU A 464 15.17 18.11 -11.34
C LEU A 464 15.61 19.48 -10.78
N GLU A 465 15.14 20.56 -11.41
CA GLU A 465 15.21 21.93 -10.89
C GLU A 465 13.87 22.25 -10.21
N LEU A 466 13.93 22.68 -8.94
CA LEU A 466 12.78 23.15 -8.17
C LEU A 466 12.90 24.64 -7.86
N THR A 467 11.84 25.39 -8.14
CA THR A 467 11.76 26.84 -7.92
C THR A 467 10.45 27.21 -7.24
N ARG A 468 10.54 27.72 -6.00
CA ARG A 468 9.41 28.14 -5.16
C ARG A 468 8.70 29.35 -5.76
N VAL A 469 7.37 29.25 -5.88
CA VAL A 469 6.50 30.32 -6.38
C VAL A 469 5.57 30.88 -5.30
N ALA A 470 5.20 30.07 -4.31
CA ALA A 470 4.53 30.50 -3.09
C ALA A 470 4.96 29.58 -1.92
N GLU A 471 4.41 29.79 -0.73
CA GLU A 471 4.63 28.87 0.41
C GLU A 471 4.23 27.44 0.02
N ASN A 472 5.11 26.46 0.25
CA ASN A 472 4.95 25.05 -0.12
C ASN A 472 4.62 24.76 -1.61
N GLU A 473 4.72 25.74 -2.52
CA GLU A 473 4.35 25.61 -3.93
C GLU A 473 5.53 25.91 -4.85
N TYR A 474 5.79 25.01 -5.80
CA TYR A 474 6.99 25.02 -6.63
C TYR A 474 6.65 24.77 -8.10
N GLN A 475 7.42 25.38 -9.00
CA GLN A 475 7.60 24.90 -10.37
C GLN A 475 8.65 23.80 -10.38
N SER A 476 8.43 22.77 -11.20
CA SER A 476 9.39 21.68 -11.44
C SER A 476 9.85 21.67 -12.90
N LYS A 477 11.14 21.49 -13.13
CA LYS A 477 11.74 21.29 -14.45
C LYS A 477 12.66 20.08 -14.43
N TRP A 478 12.23 19.01 -15.08
CA TRP A 478 12.99 17.77 -15.21
C TRP A 478 13.81 17.80 -16.50
N THR A 479 15.07 17.39 -16.40
CA THR A 479 15.92 17.07 -17.56
C THR A 479 16.38 15.63 -17.42
N TRP A 480 15.97 14.77 -18.35
CA TRP A 480 16.27 13.34 -18.35
C TRP A 480 17.16 12.97 -19.53
N HIS A 481 18.06 12.03 -19.32
CA HIS A 481 18.85 11.34 -20.33
C HIS A 481 18.62 9.84 -20.19
N ARG A 482 18.18 9.19 -21.26
CA ARG A 482 17.98 7.73 -21.33
C ARG A 482 19.19 7.03 -21.96
N ALA A 483 19.35 5.74 -21.69
CA ALA A 483 20.40 4.90 -22.27
C ALA A 483 20.48 4.95 -23.81
N ASN A 484 19.36 5.18 -24.51
CA ASN A 484 19.31 5.37 -25.97
C ASN A 484 19.81 6.75 -26.46
N GLY A 485 20.50 7.51 -25.61
CA GLY A 485 21.08 8.82 -25.93
C GLY A 485 20.08 9.97 -26.05
N ARG A 486 18.77 9.70 -25.89
CA ARG A 486 17.75 10.75 -25.96
C ARG A 486 17.73 11.59 -24.69
N THR A 487 17.64 12.90 -24.88
CA THR A 487 17.31 13.85 -23.81
C THR A 487 15.83 14.19 -23.87
N VAL A 488 15.18 14.26 -22.70
CA VAL A 488 13.76 14.59 -22.52
C VAL A 488 13.68 15.70 -21.49
N VAL A 489 12.93 16.77 -21.78
CA VAL A 489 12.63 17.82 -20.81
C VAL A 489 11.15 17.72 -20.43
N ARG A 490 10.85 17.85 -19.13
CA ARG A 490 9.48 18.00 -18.63
C ARG A 490 9.37 19.27 -17.80
N SER A 491 8.22 19.94 -17.87
CA SER A 491 7.92 21.11 -17.05
C SER A 491 6.63 20.87 -16.27
N GLY A 492 6.55 21.36 -15.03
CA GLY A 492 5.47 21.03 -14.12
C GLY A 492 5.34 21.97 -12.93
N THR A 493 4.45 21.59 -12.02
CA THR A 493 4.27 22.21 -10.71
C THR A 493 4.03 21.15 -9.65
N GLY A 494 4.29 21.48 -8.39
CA GLY A 494 3.98 20.62 -7.26
C GLY A 494 3.78 21.36 -5.95
N ILE A 495 3.13 20.67 -5.02
CA ILE A 495 2.81 21.10 -3.67
C ILE A 495 3.57 20.18 -2.70
N PHE A 496 4.17 20.77 -1.66
CA PHE A 496 4.98 20.05 -0.67
C PHE A 496 4.30 20.06 0.70
N TYR A 497 3.60 18.96 1.00
CA TYR A 497 2.83 18.81 2.25
C TYR A 497 3.70 18.31 3.40
N ALA A 498 3.31 18.67 4.64
CA ALA A 498 3.84 18.17 5.90
C ALA A 498 5.37 18.30 6.08
N GLY A 499 6.02 19.18 5.30
CA GLY A 499 7.48 19.33 5.28
C GLY A 499 8.24 18.10 4.78
N HIS A 500 7.59 17.12 4.14
CA HIS A 500 8.26 15.91 3.65
C HIS A 500 7.60 15.22 2.44
N SER A 501 6.42 15.66 1.96
CA SER A 501 5.59 14.89 1.03
C SER A 501 5.28 15.68 -0.25
N TRP A 502 6.02 15.41 -1.32
CA TRP A 502 5.84 16.06 -2.63
C TRP A 502 4.69 15.43 -3.40
N ARG A 503 3.83 16.28 -3.98
CA ARG A 503 2.85 15.90 -5.01
C ARG A 503 2.97 16.85 -6.19
N GLY A 504 3.44 16.34 -7.32
CA GLY A 504 3.67 17.11 -8.53
C GLY A 504 2.91 16.61 -9.74
N ARG A 505 3.01 17.38 -10.83
CA ARG A 505 2.63 16.96 -12.18
C ARG A 505 3.52 17.67 -13.19
N SER A 506 4.18 16.91 -14.06
CA SER A 506 4.94 17.45 -15.19
C SER A 506 4.48 16.92 -16.53
N SER A 507 4.55 17.78 -17.54
CA SER A 507 4.22 17.46 -18.93
C SER A 507 5.43 17.53 -19.86
N SER A 508 5.36 16.81 -20.98
CA SER A 508 6.40 16.83 -22.02
C SER A 508 5.80 16.55 -23.40
N THR A 509 6.37 17.17 -24.43
CA THR A 509 6.05 16.93 -25.85
C THR A 509 7.11 16.09 -26.57
N ALA A 510 8.04 15.48 -25.82
CA ALA A 510 9.08 14.63 -26.40
C ALA A 510 8.47 13.36 -27.04
N PRO A 511 8.78 13.02 -28.31
CA PRO A 511 8.12 11.92 -29.02
C PRO A 511 8.25 10.56 -28.32
N GLY A 512 7.13 9.87 -28.08
CA GLY A 512 7.13 8.58 -27.38
C GLY A 512 7.44 8.66 -25.88
N GLU A 513 7.32 9.85 -25.27
CA GLU A 513 7.15 9.99 -23.82
C GLU A 513 5.69 10.27 -23.48
N PHE A 514 5.30 10.00 -22.24
CA PHE A 514 3.96 10.33 -21.76
C PHE A 514 3.76 11.83 -21.64
N GLU A 515 2.66 12.33 -22.21
CA GLU A 515 2.31 13.76 -22.22
C GLU A 515 2.25 14.34 -20.81
N SER A 516 1.66 13.61 -19.85
CA SER A 516 1.51 14.02 -18.45
C SER A 516 1.83 12.86 -17.51
N LEU A 517 2.59 13.15 -16.45
CA LEU A 517 2.88 12.26 -15.33
C LEU A 517 2.45 12.92 -14.02
N ARG A 518 1.85 12.13 -13.12
CA ARG A 518 1.67 12.47 -11.70
C ARG A 518 2.98 12.13 -10.98
N GLU A 519 3.36 12.89 -9.96
CA GLU A 519 4.63 12.75 -9.25
C GLU A 519 4.36 12.62 -7.75
N VAL A 520 4.90 11.59 -7.10
CA VAL A 520 4.67 11.31 -5.68
C VAL A 520 6.02 10.92 -5.07
N LEU A 521 6.60 11.83 -4.28
CA LEU A 521 7.94 11.65 -3.68
C LEU A 521 7.91 11.93 -2.17
N LEU A 522 8.79 11.26 -1.44
CA LEU A 522 9.01 11.42 0.00
C LEU A 522 10.42 11.98 0.22
N LEU A 523 10.53 13.15 0.86
CA LEU A 523 11.81 13.70 1.31
C LEU A 523 12.25 13.02 2.62
N ASP A 524 13.53 12.67 2.69
CA ASP A 524 14.15 12.04 3.84
C ASP A 524 14.39 13.01 5.03
N GLU A 525 15.07 12.54 6.07
CA GLU A 525 15.41 13.32 7.27
C GLU A 525 16.63 14.25 7.08
N SER A 526 17.57 13.90 6.20
CA SER A 526 18.72 14.75 5.86
C SER A 526 18.37 15.95 4.97
N TRP A 527 17.18 15.94 4.35
CA TRP A 527 16.72 16.93 3.37
C TRP A 527 17.54 17.01 2.08
N ILE A 528 18.40 16.02 1.84
CA ILE A 528 19.17 15.88 0.59
C ILE A 528 18.76 14.66 -0.23
N HIS A 529 17.90 13.77 0.27
CA HIS A 529 17.38 12.65 -0.53
C HIS A 529 15.85 12.70 -0.67
N MET A 530 15.35 12.41 -1.88
CA MET A 530 13.95 12.02 -2.08
C MET A 530 13.89 10.67 -2.79
N THR A 531 12.84 9.89 -2.50
CA THR A 531 12.49 8.70 -3.29
C THR A 531 11.00 8.69 -3.63
N GLY A 532 10.63 8.03 -4.72
CA GLY A 532 9.23 7.72 -5.00
C GLY A 532 8.96 7.35 -6.45
N ARG A 533 7.77 7.70 -6.95
CA ARG A 533 7.29 7.27 -8.28
C ARG A 533 6.64 8.38 -9.09
N LEU A 534 6.90 8.39 -10.39
CA LEU A 534 6.18 9.17 -11.40
C LEU A 534 5.31 8.23 -12.25
N PHE A 535 4.04 8.55 -12.48
CA PHE A 535 3.10 7.59 -13.10
C PHE A 535 1.95 8.20 -13.90
N THR A 536 1.33 7.38 -14.74
CA THR A 536 0.19 7.70 -15.60
C THR A 536 -0.58 6.43 -16.02
N GLY A 537 -1.58 6.59 -16.88
CA GLY A 537 -2.59 5.57 -17.18
C GLY A 537 -3.87 5.77 -16.36
N GLU A 538 -4.96 5.13 -16.81
CA GLU A 538 -6.26 5.11 -16.11
C GLU A 538 -6.16 4.39 -14.76
N TYR A 539 -5.28 3.38 -14.66
CA TYR A 539 -5.06 2.59 -13.45
C TYR A 539 -3.76 2.96 -12.72
N ASN A 540 -2.97 3.91 -13.26
CA ASN A 540 -1.65 4.35 -12.76
C ASN A 540 -0.54 3.29 -12.89
N GLU A 541 -0.77 2.33 -13.78
CA GLU A 541 0.06 1.16 -14.01
C GLU A 541 1.41 1.51 -14.66
N LEU A 542 1.42 2.47 -15.60
CA LEU A 542 2.64 2.89 -16.28
C LEU A 542 3.38 3.94 -15.45
N GLY A 543 4.61 3.64 -15.02
CA GLY A 543 5.38 4.56 -14.18
C GLY A 543 6.88 4.29 -14.15
N ILE A 544 7.56 5.17 -13.42
CA ILE A 544 9.00 5.32 -13.31
C ILE A 544 9.31 5.46 -11.83
N ASP A 545 10.12 4.56 -11.27
CA ASP A 545 10.64 4.73 -9.92
C ASP A 545 11.88 5.62 -9.94
N VAL A 546 12.00 6.53 -8.97
CA VAL A 546 13.02 7.57 -8.95
C VAL A 546 13.63 7.77 -7.56
N GLU A 547 14.92 8.09 -7.58
CA GLU A 547 15.72 8.52 -6.45
C GLU A 547 16.36 9.87 -6.80
N LEU A 548 16.39 10.79 -5.84
CA LEU A 548 16.98 12.11 -5.98
C LEU A 548 18.06 12.34 -4.92
N LEU A 549 19.14 13.02 -5.30
CA LEU A 549 20.14 13.61 -4.40
C LEU A 549 20.22 15.12 -4.67
N ARG A 550 20.08 15.96 -3.65
CA ARG A 550 20.27 17.41 -3.77
C ARG A 550 21.71 17.73 -4.18
N ILE A 551 21.88 18.56 -5.21
CA ILE A 551 23.19 19.03 -5.68
C ILE A 551 23.69 20.17 -4.77
N GLY A 552 24.98 20.14 -4.42
CA GLY A 552 25.63 21.17 -3.62
C GLY A 552 27.15 20.99 -3.57
N ASP A 553 27.84 21.86 -2.82
CA ASP A 553 29.31 21.91 -2.75
C ASP A 553 29.95 20.70 -2.05
N SER A 554 29.18 19.99 -1.22
CA SER A 554 29.65 18.78 -0.52
C SER A 554 29.55 17.56 -1.45
N PRO A 555 30.61 16.75 -1.60
CA PRO A 555 30.52 15.50 -2.36
C PRO A 555 29.44 14.55 -1.84
N GLY A 556 28.71 13.94 -2.77
CA GLY A 556 27.66 12.97 -2.48
C GLY A 556 27.40 12.08 -3.70
N ILE A 557 27.07 10.81 -3.46
CA ILE A 557 26.84 9.81 -4.51
C ILE A 557 25.41 9.29 -4.37
N LEU A 558 24.65 9.34 -5.46
CA LEU A 558 23.28 8.84 -5.55
C LEU A 558 23.24 7.36 -5.94
N GLY A 559 24.20 6.89 -6.74
CA GLY A 559 24.28 5.50 -7.16
C GLY A 559 25.22 5.30 -8.35
N ALA A 560 25.05 4.17 -9.03
CA ALA A 560 25.77 3.84 -10.25
C ALA A 560 24.87 3.09 -11.25
N PHE A 561 25.35 2.98 -12.49
CA PHE A 561 24.89 2.03 -13.51
C PHE A 561 26.07 1.18 -13.99
N GLY A 562 25.83 -0.08 -14.31
CA GLY A 562 26.91 -1.04 -14.61
C GLY A 562 27.72 -1.41 -13.36
N GLY A 563 27.06 -1.46 -12.19
CA GLY A 563 27.71 -1.84 -10.92
C GLY A 563 27.88 -3.35 -10.77
N GLU A 564 27.32 -4.12 -11.69
CA GLU A 564 27.26 -5.58 -11.68
C GLU A 564 28.56 -6.13 -12.30
N ILE A 565 29.49 -6.56 -11.46
CA ILE A 565 30.85 -6.94 -11.88
C ILE A 565 31.08 -8.44 -11.66
N ALA A 566 31.45 -9.15 -12.73
CA ALA A 566 31.81 -10.56 -12.69
C ALA A 566 33.19 -10.78 -12.01
N VAL A 567 33.38 -11.92 -11.36
CA VAL A 567 34.63 -12.25 -10.64
C VAL A 567 35.32 -13.49 -11.23
N PRO A 568 36.61 -13.43 -11.63
CA PRO A 568 37.42 -12.22 -11.86
C PRO A 568 36.97 -11.43 -13.10
N SER A 569 37.42 -10.18 -13.23
CA SER A 569 37.27 -9.39 -14.47
C SER A 569 38.21 -8.18 -14.49
N GLU A 570 38.45 -7.62 -15.68
CA GLU A 570 39.24 -6.40 -15.86
C GLU A 570 38.51 -5.40 -16.77
N GLY A 571 38.73 -4.10 -16.54
CA GLY A 571 38.29 -3.06 -17.45
C GLY A 571 36.79 -2.74 -17.43
N ASN A 572 36.05 -3.13 -16.39
CA ASN A 572 34.62 -2.85 -16.27
C ASN A 572 34.37 -1.33 -16.17
N GLU A 573 33.50 -0.77 -17.01
CA GLU A 573 33.11 0.65 -16.95
C GLU A 573 31.86 0.82 -16.07
N VAL A 574 31.99 1.52 -14.95
CA VAL A 574 30.89 1.85 -14.03
C VAL A 574 30.56 3.34 -14.13
N GLU A 575 29.32 3.72 -14.45
CA GLU A 575 28.89 5.13 -14.45
C GLU A 575 28.35 5.54 -13.07
N ILE A 576 29.12 6.35 -12.34
CA ILE A 576 28.75 6.92 -11.04
C ILE A 576 27.91 8.17 -11.23
N LEU A 577 26.79 8.24 -10.49
CA LEU A 577 25.95 9.42 -10.37
C LEU A 577 26.22 10.08 -9.01
N GLY A 578 26.75 11.30 -9.02
CA GLY A 578 27.04 12.06 -7.80
C GLY A 578 27.40 13.51 -8.09
N CYS A 579 27.54 14.34 -7.05
CA CYS A 579 27.90 15.75 -7.14
C CYS A 579 29.16 16.07 -6.30
N GLY A 580 29.70 17.29 -6.43
CA GLY A 580 30.84 17.77 -5.63
C GLY A 580 32.22 17.18 -6.00
N PHE A 581 32.32 16.41 -7.08
CA PHE A 581 33.59 15.84 -7.54
C PHE A 581 34.59 16.92 -8.00
N LYS A 582 35.86 16.85 -7.53
CA LYS A 582 36.94 17.74 -7.98
C LYS A 582 37.21 17.60 -9.48
N ASP A 583 37.78 18.61 -10.12
CA ASP A 583 38.07 18.58 -11.56
C ASP A 583 39.12 17.52 -11.92
N GLY A 584 40.21 17.48 -11.15
CA GLY A 584 41.30 16.52 -11.30
C GLY A 584 41.06 15.26 -10.47
N LEU A 585 40.20 14.36 -10.98
CA LEU A 585 39.97 13.04 -10.37
C LEU A 585 41.15 12.10 -10.60
N ASP A 586 41.53 11.42 -9.54
CA ASP A 586 42.51 10.34 -9.49
C ASP A 586 41.77 9.03 -9.19
N ALA A 587 42.25 7.90 -9.74
CA ALA A 587 41.62 6.59 -9.50
C ALA A 587 41.56 6.24 -8.00
N SER A 588 42.54 6.69 -7.22
CA SER A 588 42.66 6.50 -5.78
C SER A 588 41.72 7.37 -4.93
N ASP A 589 40.95 8.29 -5.52
CA ASP A 589 39.91 9.03 -4.77
C ASP A 589 38.72 8.12 -4.39
N PHE A 590 38.52 7.04 -5.15
CA PHE A 590 37.38 6.13 -5.01
C PHE A 590 37.80 4.82 -4.34
N HIS A 591 36.99 4.35 -3.40
CA HIS A 591 37.18 3.05 -2.75
C HIS A 591 35.91 2.18 -2.87
N LEU A 592 36.08 0.97 -3.39
CA LEU A 592 34.99 0.02 -3.66
C LEU A 592 35.07 -1.24 -2.76
N GLY A 593 35.87 -1.20 -1.69
CA GLY A 593 36.11 -2.34 -0.81
C GLY A 593 37.15 -3.36 -1.33
N GLN A 594 37.42 -4.37 -0.50
CA GLN A 594 38.42 -5.40 -0.81
C GLN A 594 38.02 -6.28 -2.01
N GLY A 595 39.02 -6.59 -2.84
CA GLY A 595 38.91 -7.38 -4.07
C GLY A 595 38.70 -6.55 -5.34
N LEU A 596 38.50 -5.23 -5.22
CA LEU A 596 38.28 -4.32 -6.35
C LEU A 596 39.40 -3.27 -6.44
N THR A 597 39.85 -3.00 -7.67
CA THR A 597 40.84 -1.96 -7.98
C THR A 597 40.27 -1.00 -9.01
N VAL A 598 40.13 0.28 -8.65
CA VAL A 598 39.85 1.35 -9.61
C VAL A 598 41.14 1.67 -10.36
N THR A 599 41.15 1.46 -11.67
CA THR A 599 42.32 1.67 -12.54
C THR A 599 42.30 3.02 -13.26
N ALA A 600 41.11 3.60 -13.46
CA ALA A 600 40.91 4.95 -13.95
C ALA A 600 39.63 5.58 -13.38
N ALA A 601 39.61 6.91 -13.25
CA ALA A 601 38.41 7.70 -12.98
C ALA A 601 38.31 8.82 -14.03
N ARG A 602 37.13 9.00 -14.63
CA ARG A 602 36.90 9.96 -15.71
C ARG A 602 35.63 10.77 -15.45
N ARG A 603 35.82 12.01 -15.00
CA ARG A 603 34.76 13.04 -14.94
C ARG A 603 34.22 13.31 -16.36
N HIS A 604 32.90 13.36 -16.52
CA HIS A 604 32.26 13.80 -17.78
C HIS A 604 31.69 15.21 -17.66
N ASP A 605 31.04 15.46 -16.52
CA ASP A 605 30.32 16.67 -16.16
C ASP A 605 30.21 16.72 -14.62
N ASP A 606 29.51 17.72 -14.07
CA ASP A 606 29.40 17.93 -12.61
C ASP A 606 28.52 16.89 -11.89
N THR A 607 27.83 16.03 -12.64
CA THR A 607 26.93 14.98 -12.13
C THR A 607 27.43 13.55 -12.33
N ARG A 608 28.53 13.35 -13.10
CA ARG A 608 28.91 12.03 -13.63
C ARG A 608 30.41 11.78 -13.70
N VAL A 609 30.80 10.58 -13.24
CA VAL A 609 32.15 10.02 -13.36
C VAL A 609 32.02 8.58 -13.88
N THR A 610 32.80 8.19 -14.89
CA THR A 610 32.99 6.76 -15.19
C THR A 610 34.24 6.27 -14.46
N LEU A 611 34.12 5.18 -13.71
CA LEU A 611 35.26 4.42 -13.18
C LEU A 611 35.57 3.25 -14.10
N THR A 612 36.85 2.93 -14.25
CA THR A 612 37.31 1.64 -14.80
C THR A 612 37.76 0.76 -13.63
N VAL A 613 37.19 -0.44 -13.51
CA VAL A 613 37.33 -1.29 -12.32
C VAL A 613 37.77 -2.71 -12.71
N ASN A 614 38.76 -3.26 -11.99
CA ASN A 614 39.14 -4.67 -12.07
C ASN A 614 38.70 -5.39 -10.78
N ALA A 615 38.28 -6.65 -10.89
CA ALA A 615 37.92 -7.54 -9.79
C ALA A 615 38.88 -8.74 -9.73
N ALA A 616 39.56 -8.90 -8.59
CA ALA A 616 40.51 -9.98 -8.34
C ALA A 616 39.81 -11.34 -8.22
N ALA A 617 40.52 -12.44 -8.55
CA ALA A 617 39.94 -13.78 -8.60
C ALA A 617 39.53 -14.36 -7.24
N ASP A 618 40.01 -13.78 -6.14
CA ASP A 618 39.64 -14.14 -4.76
C ASP A 618 38.49 -13.27 -4.21
N ALA A 619 38.04 -12.24 -4.93
CA ALA A 619 37.10 -11.24 -4.44
C ALA A 619 35.77 -11.88 -4.00
N LYS A 620 35.36 -11.62 -2.74
CA LYS A 620 34.15 -12.23 -2.19
C LYS A 620 32.90 -11.61 -2.85
N LEU A 621 31.92 -12.43 -3.20
CA LEU A 621 30.68 -12.02 -3.87
C LEU A 621 29.83 -11.07 -3.01
N GLY A 622 28.72 -10.59 -3.58
CA GLY A 622 27.78 -9.68 -2.92
C GLY A 622 28.16 -8.20 -3.06
N THR A 623 27.38 -7.33 -2.41
CA THR A 623 27.43 -5.89 -2.66
C THR A 623 28.68 -5.19 -2.10
N ARG A 624 29.01 -4.01 -2.63
CA ARG A 624 30.02 -3.07 -2.13
C ARG A 624 29.50 -1.62 -2.16
N ALA A 625 30.01 -0.80 -1.25
CA ALA A 625 29.80 0.65 -1.25
C ALA A 625 30.67 1.35 -2.32
N ILE A 626 30.30 2.56 -2.68
CA ILE A 626 31.07 3.44 -3.58
C ILE A 626 31.50 4.67 -2.77
N ASP A 627 32.65 4.59 -2.12
CA ASP A 627 33.15 5.67 -1.26
C ASP A 627 34.06 6.61 -2.06
N TYR A 628 34.01 7.92 -1.75
CA TYR A 628 34.81 8.96 -2.38
C TYR A 628 35.49 9.86 -1.33
N GLY A 629 36.81 9.71 -1.18
CA GLY A 629 37.59 10.41 -0.14
C GLY A 629 37.13 10.05 1.27
N ILE A 630 36.42 10.97 1.93
CA ILE A 630 35.80 10.78 3.26
C ILE A 630 34.29 10.55 3.21
N HIS A 631 33.70 10.53 2.02
CA HIS A 631 32.26 10.47 1.79
C HIS A 631 31.86 9.03 1.50
N HIS A 632 31.18 8.38 2.45
CA HIS A 632 30.61 7.06 2.22
C HIS A 632 29.42 7.14 1.26
N GLY A 633 29.33 6.20 0.33
CA GLY A 633 28.28 6.16 -0.68
C GLY A 633 27.37 4.93 -0.62
N PRO A 634 26.39 4.84 -1.53
CA PRO A 634 25.42 3.75 -1.57
C PRO A 634 26.10 2.42 -1.96
N ARG A 635 25.46 1.31 -1.57
CA ARG A 635 25.90 -0.06 -1.90
C ARG A 635 25.52 -0.46 -3.33
N ALA A 636 26.03 0.27 -4.31
CA ALA A 636 25.62 0.23 -5.72
C ALA A 636 26.60 -0.54 -6.65
N ILE A 637 27.48 -1.38 -6.08
CA ILE A 637 28.28 -2.37 -6.82
C ILE A 637 27.86 -3.76 -6.34
N THR A 638 27.73 -4.72 -7.26
CA THR A 638 27.28 -6.10 -6.98
C THR A 638 28.25 -7.09 -7.61
N LEU A 639 28.94 -7.90 -6.79
CA LEU A 639 29.91 -8.88 -7.27
C LEU A 639 29.27 -10.27 -7.42
N TYR A 640 29.40 -10.86 -8.60
CA TYR A 640 28.78 -12.15 -8.96
C TYR A 640 29.77 -13.06 -9.71
N ASP A 641 29.50 -14.38 -9.73
CA ASP A 641 30.36 -15.35 -10.42
C ASP A 641 29.76 -15.86 -11.74
N THR A 642 28.44 -16.00 -11.86
CA THR A 642 27.76 -16.35 -13.11
C THR A 642 26.32 -15.81 -13.11
N ILE A 643 25.65 -15.91 -14.26
CA ILE A 643 24.18 -15.81 -14.33
C ILE A 643 23.63 -17.23 -14.29
N ASP A 644 22.73 -17.48 -13.34
CA ASP A 644 22.11 -18.79 -13.08
C ASP A 644 20.70 -18.91 -13.66
N SER A 645 19.92 -17.83 -13.59
CA SER A 645 18.59 -17.75 -14.17
C SER A 645 18.29 -16.33 -14.63
N ILE A 646 17.12 -16.13 -15.23
CA ILE A 646 16.53 -14.81 -15.45
C ILE A 646 15.14 -14.81 -14.78
N GLN A 647 14.69 -13.65 -14.31
CA GLN A 647 13.38 -13.46 -13.68
C GLN A 647 12.58 -12.42 -14.46
N ILE A 648 11.29 -12.69 -14.72
CA ILE A 648 10.38 -11.72 -15.35
C ILE A 648 9.82 -10.80 -14.27
N ARG A 649 9.71 -9.50 -14.58
CA ARG A 649 9.11 -8.48 -13.72
C ARG A 649 8.13 -7.60 -14.53
N PRO A 650 6.98 -7.22 -13.96
CA PRO A 650 6.38 -7.74 -12.72
C PRO A 650 5.99 -9.22 -12.85
N ASN A 651 5.91 -9.93 -11.73
CA ASN A 651 5.43 -11.32 -11.69
C ASN A 651 4.69 -11.59 -10.36
N PRO A 652 3.37 -11.85 -10.38
CA PRO A 652 2.48 -11.81 -11.53
C PRO A 652 2.32 -10.39 -12.10
N GLY A 653 2.22 -10.29 -13.42
CA GLY A 653 1.71 -9.10 -14.11
C GLY A 653 0.18 -9.03 -14.06
N LEU A 654 -0.37 -7.83 -14.21
CA LEU A 654 -1.79 -7.53 -14.09
C LEU A 654 -2.24 -6.52 -15.15
N ALA A 655 -3.04 -7.01 -16.10
CA ALA A 655 -3.68 -6.18 -17.12
C ALA A 655 -5.21 -6.22 -17.00
N ARG A 656 -5.88 -5.29 -17.67
CA ARG A 656 -7.36 -5.25 -17.77
C ARG A 656 -7.81 -4.85 -19.15
N ASN A 657 -8.83 -5.55 -19.64
CA ASN A 657 -9.51 -5.20 -20.87
C ASN A 657 -9.99 -3.75 -20.87
N GLY A 658 -10.19 -3.19 -22.06
CA GLY A 658 -10.61 -1.82 -22.25
C GLY A 658 -10.71 -1.44 -23.72
N GLY A 659 -11.12 -0.21 -24.00
CA GLY A 659 -11.36 0.34 -25.34
C GLY A 659 -12.84 0.49 -25.71
N LYS A 660 -13.78 0.14 -24.82
CA LYS A 660 -15.22 0.37 -25.01
C LYS A 660 -15.83 1.27 -23.93
N MET A 661 -15.70 0.91 -22.64
CA MET A 661 -16.28 1.69 -21.52
C MET A 661 -15.24 2.33 -20.59
N ARG A 662 -13.99 1.85 -20.66
CA ARG A 662 -12.82 2.32 -19.92
C ARG A 662 -11.60 2.18 -20.84
N ASP A 663 -10.54 2.91 -20.56
CA ASP A 663 -9.24 2.62 -21.17
C ASP A 663 -8.69 1.27 -20.69
N LYS A 664 -7.76 0.71 -21.45
CA LYS A 664 -7.07 -0.55 -21.12
C LYS A 664 -6.08 -0.31 -19.98
N GLN A 665 -6.04 -1.20 -19.00
CA GLN A 665 -4.86 -1.30 -18.13
C GLN A 665 -3.82 -2.09 -18.91
N MET A 666 -2.78 -1.42 -19.39
CA MET A 666 -1.66 -2.07 -20.07
C MET A 666 -0.79 -2.82 -19.05
N GLU A 667 0.14 -3.64 -19.54
CA GLU A 667 1.22 -4.15 -18.70
C GLU A 667 2.55 -4.05 -19.46
N ARG A 668 3.67 -3.91 -18.74
CA ARG A 668 5.02 -3.95 -19.32
C ARG A 668 5.87 -4.94 -18.57
N PHE A 669 6.61 -5.76 -19.32
CA PHE A 669 7.53 -6.72 -18.76
C PHE A 669 8.98 -6.39 -19.09
N GLU A 670 9.86 -6.73 -18.16
CA GLU A 670 11.30 -6.83 -18.36
C GLU A 670 11.84 -8.10 -17.74
N ALA A 671 13.04 -8.50 -18.15
CA ALA A 671 13.74 -9.65 -17.59
C ALA A 671 15.02 -9.16 -16.90
N VAL A 672 15.29 -9.65 -15.69
CA VAL A 672 16.52 -9.38 -14.94
C VAL A 672 17.33 -10.66 -14.78
N ALA A 673 18.65 -10.55 -14.83
CA ALA A 673 19.56 -11.66 -14.55
C ALA A 673 19.67 -11.92 -13.04
N MET A 674 19.75 -13.20 -12.66
CA MET A 674 19.88 -13.63 -11.25
C MET A 674 21.09 -14.54 -11.05
N SER A 675 21.74 -14.42 -9.89
CA SER A 675 22.81 -15.30 -9.38
C SER A 675 22.39 -15.87 -8.02
N ARG A 676 22.75 -17.13 -7.71
CA ARG A 676 22.33 -17.84 -6.47
C ARG A 676 23.07 -17.44 -5.19
N GLY A 677 23.24 -16.14 -4.99
CA GLY A 677 23.83 -15.57 -3.79
C GLY A 677 25.16 -16.17 -3.33
N PRO A 678 25.50 -15.97 -2.05
CA PRO A 678 26.59 -16.68 -1.37
C PRO A 678 26.36 -18.18 -1.09
N ASP A 679 25.11 -18.66 -0.91
CA ASP A 679 24.83 -20.05 -0.51
C ASP A 679 24.76 -21.05 -1.69
N GLY A 680 24.46 -20.59 -2.90
CA GLY A 680 24.41 -21.39 -4.13
C GLY A 680 23.08 -22.11 -4.41
N ILE A 681 22.06 -21.91 -3.56
CA ILE A 681 20.71 -22.49 -3.65
C ILE A 681 19.82 -21.54 -4.45
N PRO A 682 19.23 -21.98 -5.57
CA PRO A 682 18.37 -21.10 -6.37
C PRO A 682 16.99 -20.91 -5.75
N TYR A 683 16.38 -19.75 -5.98
CA TYR A 683 15.00 -19.40 -5.60
C TYR A 683 14.78 -19.33 -4.07
N ASN A 684 15.75 -18.75 -3.36
CA ASN A 684 15.73 -18.43 -1.93
C ASN A 684 15.69 -16.90 -1.70
N ASP A 685 15.95 -16.43 -0.48
CA ASP A 685 16.08 -15.01 -0.12
C ASP A 685 17.50 -14.43 -0.30
N ASP A 686 18.47 -15.24 -0.75
CA ASP A 686 19.88 -14.84 -0.96
C ASP A 686 20.25 -14.67 -2.46
N ASP A 687 19.39 -15.15 -3.37
CA ASP A 687 19.37 -14.90 -4.82
C ASP A 687 19.58 -13.39 -5.11
N VAL A 688 20.70 -13.08 -5.78
CA VAL A 688 21.13 -11.72 -6.12
C VAL A 688 20.63 -11.34 -7.51
N GLU A 689 19.87 -10.25 -7.57
CA GLU A 689 19.54 -9.56 -8.81
C GLU A 689 20.76 -8.83 -9.39
N LEU A 690 20.91 -8.90 -10.71
CA LEU A 690 21.96 -8.27 -11.49
C LEU A 690 21.32 -7.28 -12.48
N MET A 691 21.77 -7.24 -13.74
CA MET A 691 21.28 -6.32 -14.75
C MET A 691 19.96 -6.78 -15.42
N THR A 692 19.19 -5.81 -15.93
CA THR A 692 18.15 -6.06 -16.95
C THR A 692 18.78 -6.67 -18.21
N VAL A 693 18.16 -7.70 -18.78
CA VAL A 693 18.66 -8.43 -19.96
C VAL A 693 17.70 -8.36 -21.15
N PRO A 694 18.20 -8.20 -22.39
CA PRO A 694 17.37 -8.22 -23.58
C PRO A 694 16.89 -9.64 -23.89
N VAL A 695 15.58 -9.79 -24.14
CA VAL A 695 14.90 -11.08 -24.38
C VAL A 695 13.90 -10.96 -25.53
N SER A 696 13.55 -12.09 -26.15
CA SER A 696 12.32 -12.21 -26.96
C SER A 696 11.17 -12.66 -26.06
N TRP A 697 10.00 -12.05 -26.28
CA TRP A 697 8.79 -12.22 -25.49
C TRP A 697 7.70 -12.98 -26.25
N HIS A 698 7.06 -13.95 -25.60
CA HIS A 698 5.83 -14.56 -26.11
C HIS A 698 4.86 -14.97 -25.00
N LEU A 699 3.61 -15.25 -25.38
CA LEU A 699 2.59 -15.77 -24.49
C LEU A 699 2.41 -17.28 -24.68
N GLU A 700 2.14 -17.99 -23.59
CA GLU A 700 1.78 -19.41 -23.58
C GLU A 700 0.52 -19.66 -22.76
N GLU A 701 -0.25 -20.67 -23.15
CA GLU A 701 -1.50 -21.04 -22.47
C GLU A 701 -1.23 -21.58 -21.06
N PHE A 702 -1.91 -21.05 -20.04
CA PHE A 702 -1.94 -21.66 -18.71
C PHE A 702 -3.23 -22.47 -18.56
N ALA A 703 -3.25 -23.66 -19.16
CA ALA A 703 -4.43 -24.51 -19.18
C ALA A 703 -4.80 -25.06 -17.78
N ILE A 704 -5.73 -24.39 -17.11
CA ILE A 704 -6.37 -24.83 -15.85
C ILE A 704 -7.53 -25.79 -16.16
N ARG A 705 -8.16 -25.63 -17.32
CA ARG A 705 -9.42 -26.29 -17.72
C ARG A 705 -9.29 -27.05 -19.05
N PRO A 706 -10.14 -28.07 -19.28
CA PRO A 706 -10.25 -28.69 -20.60
C PRO A 706 -10.79 -27.68 -21.62
N ASN A 707 -9.98 -27.38 -22.64
CA ASN A 707 -10.22 -26.31 -23.61
C ASN A 707 -10.32 -24.91 -22.94
N ASP A 708 -9.35 -24.55 -22.10
CA ASP A 708 -9.04 -23.11 -21.97
C ASP A 708 -8.59 -22.57 -23.34
N ASP A 709 -9.02 -21.36 -23.63
CA ASP A 709 -8.75 -20.61 -24.85
C ASP A 709 -8.26 -19.18 -24.53
N ASP A 710 -7.80 -18.95 -23.28
CA ASP A 710 -7.40 -17.62 -22.76
C ASP A 710 -6.33 -16.98 -23.68
N LEU A 711 -5.30 -17.72 -24.09
CA LEU A 711 -4.26 -17.26 -25.02
C LEU A 711 -4.82 -16.71 -26.35
N GLN A 712 -5.96 -17.21 -26.83
CA GLN A 712 -6.58 -16.75 -28.08
C GLN A 712 -7.30 -15.40 -27.94
N PHE A 713 -7.69 -15.04 -26.71
CA PHE A 713 -8.62 -13.93 -26.47
C PHE A 713 -8.08 -12.82 -25.55
N VAL A 714 -7.10 -13.06 -24.67
CA VAL A 714 -6.68 -12.06 -23.65
C VAL A 714 -6.13 -10.75 -24.23
N GLY A 715 -5.45 -10.79 -25.38
CA GLY A 715 -4.74 -9.64 -25.94
C GLY A 715 -3.50 -10.04 -26.73
N SER A 716 -2.52 -9.13 -26.79
CA SER A 716 -1.26 -9.31 -27.53
C SER A 716 -0.07 -8.78 -26.75
N LEU A 717 1.00 -9.56 -26.66
CA LEU A 717 2.32 -9.15 -26.15
C LEU A 717 3.21 -8.76 -27.34
N ASP A 718 3.90 -7.64 -27.26
CA ASP A 718 4.91 -7.24 -28.24
C ASP A 718 6.23 -8.00 -28.00
N GLU A 719 6.70 -8.72 -29.02
CA GLU A 719 7.81 -9.67 -28.92
C GLU A 719 9.15 -9.00 -28.55
N GLN A 720 9.36 -7.73 -28.93
CA GLN A 720 10.64 -7.04 -28.72
C GLN A 720 10.64 -6.11 -27.50
N SER A 721 9.50 -5.56 -27.11
CA SER A 721 9.40 -4.57 -26.03
C SER A 721 8.72 -5.05 -24.75
N GLY A 722 8.15 -6.27 -24.74
CA GLY A 722 7.48 -6.81 -23.54
C GLY A 722 6.21 -6.06 -23.16
N VAL A 723 5.66 -5.21 -24.04
CA VAL A 723 4.44 -4.45 -23.78
C VAL A 723 3.22 -5.31 -24.08
N PHE A 724 2.43 -5.62 -23.06
CA PHE A 724 1.15 -6.31 -23.23
C PHE A 724 0.00 -5.31 -23.41
N THR A 725 -0.78 -5.53 -24.47
CA THR A 725 -2.01 -4.80 -24.76
C THR A 725 -3.19 -5.77 -24.65
N PRO A 726 -4.06 -5.66 -23.63
CA PRO A 726 -5.22 -6.53 -23.49
C PRO A 726 -6.27 -6.29 -24.60
N ALA A 727 -7.15 -7.26 -24.79
CA ALA A 727 -8.27 -7.18 -25.73
C ALA A 727 -9.40 -6.25 -25.25
N ILE A 728 -10.41 -6.04 -26.11
CA ILE A 728 -11.57 -5.18 -25.82
C ILE A 728 -12.44 -5.71 -24.67
N ASP A 729 -13.04 -4.80 -23.90
CA ASP A 729 -13.92 -5.11 -22.78
C ASP A 729 -15.37 -5.45 -23.16
N GLY A 730 -15.98 -6.29 -22.32
CA GLY A 730 -17.36 -6.77 -22.44
C GLY A 730 -17.48 -8.22 -22.95
N PRO A 731 -18.72 -8.76 -23.00
CA PRO A 731 -19.00 -10.11 -23.49
C PRO A 731 -18.54 -10.32 -24.94
N ASN A 732 -17.73 -11.34 -25.22
CA ASN A 732 -17.32 -11.72 -26.57
C ASN A 732 -18.10 -12.96 -27.05
N PRO A 733 -18.98 -12.85 -28.07
CA PRO A 733 -19.75 -13.97 -28.62
C PRO A 733 -18.92 -15.14 -29.19
N GLU A 734 -17.63 -14.93 -29.48
CA GLU A 734 -16.72 -15.99 -29.93
C GLU A 734 -16.25 -16.88 -28.78
N ARG A 735 -16.26 -16.37 -27.54
CA ARG A 735 -15.92 -17.15 -26.35
C ARG A 735 -17.10 -17.96 -25.84
N ARG A 736 -16.79 -19.10 -25.23
CA ARG A 736 -17.80 -19.96 -24.58
C ARG A 736 -18.61 -19.16 -23.54
N TRP A 737 -19.93 -19.30 -23.61
CA TRP A 737 -20.92 -18.54 -22.80
C TRP A 737 -20.89 -17.02 -22.97
N ASN A 738 -20.34 -16.50 -24.07
CA ASN A 738 -20.10 -15.07 -24.30
C ASN A 738 -19.20 -14.44 -23.23
N ALA A 739 -18.19 -15.17 -22.74
CA ALA A 739 -17.28 -14.67 -21.70
C ALA A 739 -16.54 -13.39 -22.13
N ASN A 740 -16.09 -12.60 -21.15
CA ASN A 740 -15.18 -11.48 -21.42
C ASN A 740 -13.82 -12.02 -21.92
N ASN A 741 -13.04 -11.16 -22.57
CA ASN A 741 -11.68 -11.45 -23.04
C ASN A 741 -10.63 -11.44 -21.91
N ILE A 742 -10.96 -12.07 -20.78
CA ILE A 742 -10.13 -12.22 -19.57
C ILE A 742 -9.39 -13.57 -19.56
N GLY A 743 -8.36 -13.72 -18.72
CA GLY A 743 -7.67 -14.99 -18.57
C GLY A 743 -6.47 -14.96 -17.63
N ASP A 744 -5.85 -16.12 -17.43
CA ASP A 744 -4.52 -16.27 -16.83
C ASP A 744 -3.63 -16.93 -17.89
N VAL A 745 -2.56 -16.25 -18.28
CA VAL A 745 -1.62 -16.73 -19.30
C VAL A 745 -0.18 -16.61 -18.81
N TYR A 746 0.68 -17.47 -19.34
CA TYR A 746 2.10 -17.36 -19.10
C TYR A 746 2.74 -16.32 -20.02
N VAL A 747 3.45 -15.36 -19.43
CA VAL A 747 4.43 -14.53 -20.15
C VAL A 747 5.77 -15.25 -20.10
N VAL A 748 6.43 -15.37 -21.26
CA VAL A 748 7.69 -16.09 -21.41
C VAL A 748 8.74 -15.17 -21.99
N ALA A 749 9.92 -15.19 -21.37
CA ALA A 749 11.10 -14.46 -21.79
C ALA A 749 12.18 -15.47 -22.19
N THR A 750 12.85 -15.24 -23.32
CA THR A 750 13.95 -16.09 -23.80
C THR A 750 15.15 -15.26 -24.28
N CYS A 751 16.36 -15.70 -23.94
CA CYS A 751 17.59 -15.12 -24.49
C CYS A 751 18.75 -16.13 -24.47
N THR A 752 19.78 -15.87 -25.28
CA THR A 752 21.09 -16.52 -25.15
C THR A 752 22.08 -15.47 -24.65
N LEU A 753 22.72 -15.71 -23.51
CA LEU A 753 23.72 -14.80 -22.94
C LEU A 753 25.09 -15.49 -22.93
N THR A 754 26.14 -14.70 -23.15
CA THR A 754 27.53 -15.11 -22.90
C THR A 754 27.86 -14.74 -21.45
N VAL A 755 28.13 -15.74 -20.61
CA VAL A 755 28.26 -15.57 -19.15
C VAL A 755 29.52 -16.27 -18.65
N PRO A 756 30.09 -15.88 -17.50
CA PRO A 756 31.22 -16.59 -16.93
C PRO A 756 30.78 -18.00 -16.47
N GLU A 757 31.66 -18.98 -16.63
CA GLU A 757 31.46 -20.34 -16.12
C GLU A 757 31.80 -20.38 -14.62
N ARG A 758 30.87 -20.88 -13.80
CA ARG A 758 31.07 -21.01 -12.36
C ARG A 758 32.20 -22.01 -12.09
N ARG A 759 33.32 -21.52 -11.56
CA ARG A 759 34.43 -22.37 -11.09
C ARG A 759 33.96 -23.23 -9.92
N GLU A 760 33.94 -24.55 -10.11
CA GLU A 760 33.61 -25.48 -9.03
C GLU A 760 34.62 -25.37 -7.89
N LYS A 761 34.15 -25.06 -6.67
CA LYS A 761 34.95 -25.22 -5.45
C LYS A 761 35.24 -26.71 -5.27
N LYS A 762 36.47 -27.15 -5.57
CA LYS A 762 36.96 -28.47 -5.17
C LYS A 762 36.87 -28.57 -3.66
N GLU A 763 35.89 -29.32 -3.15
CA GLU A 763 35.83 -29.66 -1.73
C GLU A 763 37.14 -30.34 -1.33
N LYS A 764 37.81 -29.84 -0.28
CA LYS A 764 38.86 -30.62 0.39
C LYS A 764 38.17 -31.85 1.00
N LYS A 765 38.17 -32.97 0.26
CA LYS A 765 37.92 -34.29 0.85
C LYS A 765 38.85 -34.43 2.04
N LYS A 766 38.28 -34.44 3.25
CA LYS A 766 38.98 -35.06 4.38
C LYS A 766 39.06 -36.55 4.06
N GLU A 767 40.21 -36.97 3.55
CA GLU A 767 40.55 -38.38 3.60
C GLU A 767 40.49 -38.81 5.07
N LYS A 768 39.65 -39.80 5.32
CA LYS A 768 39.32 -40.24 6.66
C LYS A 768 40.26 -41.39 6.97
N ASP A 769 41.49 -41.03 7.32
CA ASP A 769 42.55 -42.01 7.61
C ASP A 769 42.06 -43.06 8.60
N SER A 770 42.37 -44.30 8.29
CA SER A 770 41.81 -45.48 8.93
C SER A 770 42.91 -46.39 9.43
N ASP A 771 43.34 -46.16 10.66
CA ASP A 771 43.99 -47.17 11.51
C ASP A 771 43.87 -46.73 12.99
N GLY A 772 44.13 -47.60 13.97
CA GLY A 772 44.52 -48.99 13.78
C GLY A 772 45.23 -49.66 14.95
N THR A 773 44.71 -49.52 16.17
CA THR A 773 45.07 -50.33 17.36
C THR A 773 46.48 -50.18 17.99
N ASP A 774 46.47 -50.29 19.32
CA ASP A 774 47.48 -50.85 20.23
C ASP A 774 48.82 -50.12 20.57
N ASP A 775 48.82 -49.53 21.77
CA ASP A 775 49.75 -49.76 22.91
C ASP A 775 51.17 -49.14 23.05
N GLU A 776 51.53 -49.03 24.34
CA GLU A 776 52.84 -48.88 25.03
C GLU A 776 53.67 -47.56 25.00
N ASP A 777 53.47 -46.80 26.10
CA ASP A 777 54.49 -46.33 27.06
C ASP A 777 55.49 -45.19 26.69
N ALA A 778 56.19 -44.68 27.71
CA ALA A 778 56.87 -43.38 27.70
C ALA A 778 58.37 -43.41 27.29
N GLY A 779 58.83 -42.30 26.69
CA GLY A 779 60.23 -42.00 26.41
C GLY A 779 60.49 -40.49 26.34
N ASP A 780 61.65 -40.06 26.83
CA ASP A 780 62.07 -38.65 26.98
C ASP A 780 62.85 -38.08 25.78
N GLU A 781 63.03 -36.75 25.82
CA GLU A 781 64.09 -35.93 25.21
C GLU A 781 64.13 -35.64 23.68
N ASP A 782 64.03 -34.33 23.40
CA ASP A 782 64.81 -33.51 22.46
C ASP A 782 64.96 -33.87 20.96
N GLY A 783 64.46 -32.95 20.12
CA GLY A 783 65.14 -32.61 18.86
C GLY A 783 64.27 -32.12 17.71
N GLN A 784 64.37 -30.82 17.40
CA GLN A 784 64.38 -30.20 16.05
C GLN A 784 63.84 -31.09 14.89
N ASP A 785 62.72 -30.75 14.24
CA ASP A 785 62.67 -29.67 13.25
C ASP A 785 61.21 -29.36 12.88
N ALA A 786 60.74 -28.13 13.16
CA ALA A 786 59.40 -27.68 12.78
C ALA A 786 59.50 -26.88 11.49
N GLY A 787 59.71 -27.60 10.38
CA GLY A 787 59.63 -27.01 9.04
C GLY A 787 58.22 -26.53 8.75
N ASP A 788 58.11 -25.46 7.96
CA ASP A 788 56.82 -24.94 7.51
C ASP A 788 56.08 -26.02 6.71
N GLU A 789 54.99 -26.57 7.25
CA GLU A 789 53.98 -27.24 6.43
C GLU A 789 53.28 -26.15 5.63
N ASP A 790 53.71 -25.98 4.37
CA ASP A 790 53.04 -25.10 3.39
C ASP A 790 51.54 -25.44 3.36
N GLU A 791 50.71 -24.64 4.05
CA GLU A 791 49.29 -24.53 3.72
C GLU A 791 49.20 -23.93 2.33
N GLN A 792 49.30 -24.80 1.31
CA GLN A 792 49.05 -24.42 -0.07
C GLN A 792 47.60 -23.96 -0.17
N GLU A 793 47.43 -22.64 -0.11
CA GLU A 793 46.24 -21.96 -0.62
C GLU A 793 45.99 -22.52 -2.03
N PRO A 794 44.75 -22.93 -2.34
CA PRO A 794 44.47 -23.58 -3.62
C PRO A 794 44.84 -22.62 -4.74
N GLU A 795 45.67 -23.06 -5.70
CA GLU A 795 46.09 -22.24 -6.85
C GLU A 795 44.87 -21.54 -7.46
N VAL A 796 44.73 -20.25 -7.17
CA VAL A 796 43.65 -19.44 -7.70
C VAL A 796 44.04 -19.13 -9.14
N ASP A 797 43.31 -19.71 -10.08
CA ASP A 797 43.45 -19.41 -11.51
C ASP A 797 43.21 -17.90 -11.73
N GLU A 798 44.29 -17.13 -11.81
CA GLU A 798 44.26 -15.68 -12.06
C GLU A 798 43.79 -15.35 -13.49
N GLY A 799 43.60 -16.36 -14.35
CA GLY A 799 43.06 -16.17 -15.68
C GLY A 799 41.64 -15.55 -15.65
N PRO A 800 41.27 -14.76 -16.67
CA PRO A 800 39.90 -14.28 -16.83
C PRO A 800 38.95 -15.47 -16.98
N PRO A 801 37.69 -15.36 -16.53
CA PRO A 801 36.80 -16.51 -16.44
C PRO A 801 36.45 -17.04 -17.83
N VAL A 802 36.33 -18.37 -17.95
CA VAL A 802 35.87 -19.03 -19.17
C VAL A 802 34.46 -18.55 -19.47
N LEU A 803 34.25 -17.94 -20.65
CA LEU A 803 32.94 -17.45 -21.07
C LEU A 803 32.20 -18.54 -21.86
N VAL A 804 31.00 -18.87 -21.40
CA VAL A 804 30.12 -19.88 -22.00
C VAL A 804 28.82 -19.24 -22.47
N GLN A 805 28.29 -19.72 -23.60
CA GLN A 805 26.94 -19.36 -24.02
C GLN A 805 25.92 -20.26 -23.31
N LYS A 806 24.97 -19.65 -22.59
CA LYS A 806 23.83 -20.34 -21.99
C LYS A 806 22.53 -19.79 -22.57
N GLU A 807 21.58 -20.68 -22.82
CA GLU A 807 20.19 -20.31 -23.11
C GLU A 807 19.42 -20.15 -21.80
N PHE A 808 18.68 -19.06 -21.68
CA PHE A 808 17.84 -18.75 -20.53
C PHE A 808 16.39 -18.62 -20.96
N ARG A 809 15.49 -19.16 -20.12
CA ARG A 809 14.04 -19.09 -20.31
C ARG A 809 13.35 -18.92 -18.98
N ALA A 810 12.63 -17.81 -18.82
CA ALA A 810 11.75 -17.57 -17.68
C ALA A 810 10.28 -17.62 -18.07
N ARG A 811 9.43 -17.80 -17.06
CA ARG A 811 7.98 -17.85 -17.20
C ARG A 811 7.34 -17.17 -15.99
N GLY A 812 6.56 -16.12 -16.23
CA GLY A 812 5.76 -15.42 -15.23
C GLY A 812 4.27 -15.56 -15.52
N HIS A 813 3.42 -15.25 -14.55
CA HIS A 813 1.97 -15.17 -14.75
C HIS A 813 1.57 -13.77 -15.22
N LEU A 814 0.54 -13.69 -16.06
CA LEU A 814 -0.16 -12.47 -16.42
C LEU A 814 -1.66 -12.70 -16.23
N LEU A 815 -2.21 -12.02 -15.23
CA LEU A 815 -3.64 -12.01 -14.95
C LEU A 815 -4.31 -10.89 -15.76
N VAL A 816 -5.24 -11.25 -16.63
CA VAL A 816 -5.99 -10.33 -17.49
C VAL A 816 -7.44 -10.28 -17.02
N MET A 817 -7.86 -9.16 -16.43
CA MET A 817 -9.15 -9.03 -15.75
C MET A 817 -10.10 -8.02 -16.41
N VAL A 818 -11.36 -8.02 -15.98
CA VAL A 818 -12.34 -6.99 -16.41
C VAL A 818 -11.95 -5.60 -15.89
N PRO A 819 -12.39 -4.52 -16.58
CA PRO A 819 -12.31 -3.16 -16.05
C PRO A 819 -12.97 -3.04 -14.67
N ILE A 820 -12.51 -2.07 -13.87
CA ILE A 820 -13.28 -1.62 -12.71
C ILE A 820 -14.36 -0.66 -13.23
N TYR A 821 -15.49 -1.22 -13.65
CA TYR A 821 -16.63 -0.45 -14.18
C TYR A 821 -17.23 0.53 -13.16
N VAL A 822 -16.97 0.34 -11.86
CA VAL A 822 -17.32 1.32 -10.83
C VAL A 822 -16.39 2.53 -10.94
N ARG A 823 -16.89 3.63 -11.52
CA ARG A 823 -16.28 4.96 -11.38
C ARG A 823 -16.56 5.48 -9.97
N TRP A 824 -15.59 5.33 -9.08
CA TRP A 824 -15.59 6.06 -7.81
C TRP A 824 -15.36 7.56 -8.00
N ASP A 825 -15.02 8.00 -9.21
CA ASP A 825 -14.48 9.34 -9.49
C ASP A 825 -15.46 10.23 -10.27
N LEU A 826 -16.13 9.68 -11.29
CA LEU A 826 -17.25 10.35 -11.96
C LEU A 826 -18.57 9.64 -11.65
N TYR A 827 -19.29 10.20 -10.67
CA TYR A 827 -20.72 10.40 -10.86
C TYR A 827 -20.83 11.70 -11.66
N GLU A 828 -21.28 11.66 -12.91
CA GLU A 828 -21.27 12.84 -13.78
C GLU A 828 -22.39 13.81 -13.36
N TRP A 829 -22.00 15.00 -12.88
CA TRP A 829 -22.91 15.97 -12.24
C TRP A 829 -23.98 16.57 -13.16
N ASN A 830 -23.96 16.26 -14.46
CA ASN A 830 -24.78 16.89 -15.50
C ASN A 830 -26.06 16.08 -15.87
N GLN A 831 -26.51 15.17 -15.01
CA GLN A 831 -27.74 14.36 -15.22
C GLN A 831 -28.73 14.41 -14.04
N ARG A 832 -28.88 15.58 -13.41
CA ARG A 832 -30.09 16.01 -12.69
C ARG A 832 -30.36 17.48 -12.97
#